data_AF-A0A6P3QPZ5-F1
#
_entry.id   AF-A0A6P3QPZ5-F1
#
_cell.length_a   1.000
_cell.length_b   1.000
_cell.length_c   1.000
_cell.angle_alpha   90.00
_cell.angle_beta   90.00
_cell.angle_gamma   90.00
#
_symmetry.space_group_name_H-M   'P 1'
#
loop_
_entity.id
_entity.type
_entity.pdbx_description
1 polymer ?
#
loop_
_entity_poly.entity_id
_entity_poly.type
_entity_poly.pdbx_seq_one_letter_code
_entity_poly.pdbx_strand_id
1 'polypeptide(L)'
;MGPKAKKPGSKKKKITKAERLKLLQEEEERRQKEEEEARVKYEKEEMERLEMERIEKEKWQQLEAKDLERRNEELEELYYLEGCFPEAEKLKQENRLLSQWKHYIQCDGSPDPSVAQEINTFISLWKEETNETFEEVIAKSKLVLYLIEKLKLILLETPPYDLQDKNITQYQGSILELQELLHLKFNIATEILLRQASTLADLDSGNMEKVIQDENVTLYVWANLKKNPRYRSVRFSETQTRFELPRILATSDIALRLLHTHYDHVTPPFPVRALSQERTSTEAHFVEGEVNVVETEIPEDFEEEHKQRENESISVHEEEIKIEEQVDTEVQRSSVQEESKATKYELEMKLLSETVTAAQLLLIENTSEKPYFFEDDEVDTCQFTMLGGVYHLDILELPPQCKPVKGWMIMEILKEGLQKYIYPPGTTEDFETENAFPPVEVILEVHENVIFFENPMVARWDAEGKHWKTDGISNVSYKSRERLITFNLETFGPVTLIQDTHINMPYQSWELRPLDVNKVLLTVITVFTEIQIQIKEDLCMLASIKLDDKKHPSVLEGKWMNPISFIIALKEAGLNIFPTGHSHFYVVINHKVPLVEMKACRQMALLSSAFAFGWSRWNAHCDSKKVVLKVMEHLAKEEPIQNPDWTLLMFSGDRAQRLKIDEYSETFSEALKEETEFHSTLYHMVKDFASKEAMEKIRSSNCQFINSVCHMLLSIRLFSYS
;
A
#
# COMPACT_ATOMS: atom_id res chain seq x y z
N MET A 1 52.84 -69.88 -30.52
CA MET A 1 53.95 -70.11 -31.48
C MET A 1 55.05 -69.10 -31.21
N GLY A 2 56.32 -69.53 -31.15
CA GLY A 2 57.50 -68.67 -30.98
C GLY A 2 57.97 -68.02 -32.30
N PRO A 3 59.17 -67.39 -32.39
CA PRO A 3 60.33 -67.61 -31.52
C PRO A 3 61.15 -66.38 -31.07
N LYS A 4 61.99 -66.67 -30.06
CA LYS A 4 63.25 -66.02 -29.66
C LYS A 4 63.98 -65.24 -30.77
N ALA A 5 64.47 -64.05 -30.43
CA ALA A 5 65.68 -63.48 -31.02
C ALA A 5 66.63 -62.91 -29.95
N LYS A 6 67.81 -63.54 -29.92
CA LYS A 6 69.11 -63.29 -29.27
C LYS A 6 69.31 -62.02 -28.40
N LYS A 7 69.67 -62.27 -27.13
CA LYS A 7 70.41 -61.35 -26.25
C LYS A 7 71.89 -61.30 -26.67
N PRO A 8 72.49 -60.12 -26.94
CA PRO A 8 73.92 -59.93 -26.72
C PRO A 8 74.13 -59.41 -25.29
N GLY A 9 75.16 -59.93 -24.64
CA GLY A 9 75.48 -59.59 -23.26
C GLY A 9 75.82 -58.11 -23.08
N SER A 10 75.12 -57.45 -22.15
CA SER A 10 75.67 -56.30 -21.45
C SER A 10 76.15 -56.75 -20.08
N LYS A 11 77.44 -56.54 -19.84
CA LYS A 11 78.10 -56.74 -18.55
C LYS A 11 77.32 -55.93 -17.51
N LYS A 12 76.67 -56.60 -16.54
CA LYS A 12 76.31 -55.97 -15.27
C LYS A 12 77.62 -55.57 -14.58
N LYS A 13 78.04 -54.31 -14.77
CA LYS A 13 78.94 -53.66 -13.80
C LYS A 13 78.22 -53.73 -12.47
N LYS A 14 78.80 -54.45 -11.50
CA LYS A 14 78.44 -54.28 -10.08
C LYS A 14 78.68 -52.80 -9.79
N ILE A 15 77.59 -52.03 -9.64
CA ILE A 15 77.65 -50.66 -9.12
C ILE A 15 78.40 -50.76 -7.79
N THR A 16 79.59 -50.19 -7.77
CA THR A 16 80.44 -50.16 -6.58
C THR A 16 79.68 -49.42 -5.49
N LYS A 17 79.89 -49.76 -4.20
CA LYS A 17 79.23 -49.06 -3.07
C LYS A 17 79.34 -47.52 -3.18
N ALA A 18 80.40 -47.03 -3.84
CA ALA A 18 80.65 -45.63 -4.18
C ALA A 18 79.74 -45.03 -5.28
N GLU A 19 79.32 -45.77 -6.31
CA GLU A 19 78.42 -45.23 -7.36
C GLU A 19 76.96 -45.15 -6.87
N ARG A 20 76.53 -46.07 -5.98
CA ARG A 20 75.22 -45.99 -5.30
C ARG A 20 75.15 -44.84 -4.30
N LEU A 21 76.27 -44.57 -3.60
CA LEU A 21 76.42 -43.41 -2.72
C LEU A 21 76.42 -42.10 -3.50
N LYS A 22 77.08 -42.04 -4.67
CA LYS A 22 77.02 -40.87 -5.54
C LYS A 22 75.61 -40.60 -6.08
N LEU A 23 74.90 -41.62 -6.54
CA LEU A 23 73.51 -41.45 -7.00
C LEU A 23 72.57 -41.00 -5.87
N LEU A 24 72.76 -41.52 -4.65
CA LEU A 24 72.01 -41.05 -3.47
C LEU A 24 72.37 -39.61 -3.10
N GLN A 25 73.66 -39.25 -3.13
CA GLN A 25 74.12 -37.88 -2.88
C GLN A 25 73.62 -36.90 -3.96
N GLU A 26 73.60 -37.30 -5.22
CA GLU A 26 73.14 -36.48 -6.34
C GLU A 26 71.61 -36.35 -6.34
N GLU A 27 70.87 -37.37 -5.88
CA GLU A 27 69.42 -37.31 -5.65
C GLU A 27 69.05 -36.49 -4.40
N GLU A 28 69.89 -36.53 -3.36
CA GLU A 28 69.75 -35.73 -2.14
C GLU A 28 70.12 -34.26 -2.38
N GLU A 29 71.18 -33.98 -3.15
CA GLU A 29 71.52 -32.63 -3.65
C GLU A 29 70.43 -32.09 -4.59
N ARG A 30 69.83 -32.94 -5.44
CA ARG A 30 68.72 -32.53 -6.31
C ARG A 30 67.47 -32.21 -5.49
N ARG A 31 67.16 -33.02 -4.47
CA ARG A 31 66.07 -32.73 -3.50
C ARG A 31 66.33 -31.43 -2.74
N GLN A 32 67.55 -31.20 -2.25
CA GLN A 32 67.90 -29.96 -1.55
C GLN A 32 67.80 -28.73 -2.45
N LYS A 33 68.19 -28.84 -3.73
CA LYS A 33 67.97 -27.77 -4.72
C LYS A 33 66.49 -27.55 -5.04
N GLU A 34 65.72 -28.61 -5.22
CA GLU A 34 64.26 -28.50 -5.46
C GLU A 34 63.54 -27.89 -4.24
N GLU A 35 63.93 -28.24 -3.01
CA GLU A 35 63.40 -27.64 -1.78
C GLU A 35 63.82 -26.17 -1.61
N GLU A 36 65.05 -25.81 -1.95
CA GLU A 36 65.55 -24.44 -1.90
C GLU A 36 64.92 -23.56 -2.99
N GLU A 37 64.77 -24.07 -4.21
CA GLU A 37 64.04 -23.40 -5.29
C GLU A 37 62.55 -23.23 -4.93
N ALA A 38 61.92 -24.24 -4.31
CA ALA A 38 60.56 -24.13 -3.82
C ALA A 38 60.42 -23.09 -2.70
N ARG A 39 61.38 -23.02 -1.76
CA ARG A 39 61.41 -22.02 -0.68
C ARG A 39 61.60 -20.60 -1.23
N VAL A 40 62.54 -20.40 -2.15
CA VAL A 40 62.77 -19.10 -2.79
C VAL A 40 61.58 -18.68 -3.65
N LYS A 41 60.92 -19.63 -4.32
CA LYS A 41 59.68 -19.36 -5.05
C LYS A 41 58.55 -18.95 -4.12
N TYR A 42 58.37 -19.64 -3.00
CA TYR A 42 57.39 -19.29 -1.98
C TYR A 42 57.67 -17.92 -1.35
N GLU A 43 58.92 -17.62 -0.99
CA GLU A 43 59.33 -16.32 -0.45
C GLU A 43 59.10 -15.19 -1.47
N LYS A 44 59.37 -15.42 -2.77
CA LYS A 44 59.06 -14.44 -3.83
C LYS A 44 57.56 -14.25 -4.00
N GLU A 45 56.77 -15.32 -4.03
CA GLU A 45 55.29 -15.25 -4.13
C GLU A 45 54.67 -14.58 -2.90
N GLU A 46 55.26 -14.74 -1.71
CA GLU A 46 54.82 -14.05 -0.50
C GLU A 46 55.21 -12.56 -0.51
N MET A 47 56.42 -12.23 -0.96
CA MET A 47 56.86 -10.84 -1.15
C MET A 47 56.03 -10.11 -2.20
N GLU A 48 55.74 -10.76 -3.34
CA GLU A 48 54.87 -10.21 -4.39
C GLU A 48 53.44 -9.99 -3.88
N ARG A 49 52.89 -10.92 -3.10
CA ARG A 49 51.57 -10.73 -2.45
C ARG A 49 51.57 -9.54 -1.49
N LEU A 50 52.59 -9.42 -0.64
CA LEU A 50 52.70 -8.30 0.30
C LEU A 50 52.88 -6.95 -0.42
N GLU A 51 53.62 -6.92 -1.53
CA GLU A 51 53.80 -5.72 -2.35
C GLU A 51 52.49 -5.33 -3.05
N MET A 52 51.76 -6.30 -3.60
CA MET A 52 50.43 -6.09 -4.16
C MET A 52 49.43 -5.57 -3.12
N GLU A 53 49.42 -6.16 -1.91
CA GLU A 53 48.60 -5.66 -0.80
C GLU A 53 48.99 -4.23 -0.39
N ARG A 54 50.28 -3.89 -0.41
CA ARG A 54 50.74 -2.54 -0.09
C ARG A 54 50.27 -1.54 -1.13
N ILE A 55 50.42 -1.86 -2.42
CA ILE A 55 49.97 -1.01 -3.53
C ILE A 55 48.45 -0.85 -3.48
N GLU A 56 47.71 -1.91 -3.20
CA GLU A 56 46.25 -1.87 -3.08
C GLU A 56 45.81 -1.00 -1.89
N LYS A 57 46.47 -1.13 -0.73
CA LYS A 57 46.24 -0.26 0.43
C LYS A 57 46.56 1.20 0.15
N GLU A 58 47.66 1.48 -0.54
CA GLU A 58 48.04 2.84 -0.90
C GLU A 58 47.03 3.46 -1.88
N LYS A 59 46.62 2.70 -2.91
CA LYS A 59 45.53 3.12 -3.81
C LYS A 59 44.24 3.37 -3.05
N TRP A 60 43.89 2.50 -2.11
CA TRP A 60 42.69 2.66 -1.28
C TRP A 60 42.74 3.93 -0.44
N GLN A 61 43.88 4.23 0.20
CA GLN A 61 44.09 5.46 0.97
C GLN A 61 43.99 6.72 0.09
N GLN A 62 44.51 6.67 -1.14
CA GLN A 62 44.38 7.77 -2.09
C GLN A 62 42.93 8.02 -2.48
N LEU A 63 42.15 6.96 -2.71
CA LEU A 63 40.71 7.09 -2.99
C LEU A 63 39.95 7.66 -1.79
N GLU A 64 40.31 7.25 -0.57
CA GLU A 64 39.68 7.75 0.67
C GLU A 64 39.98 9.24 0.92
N ALA A 65 41.21 9.69 0.62
CA ALA A 65 41.55 11.11 0.68
C ALA A 65 40.73 11.93 -0.33
N LYS A 66 40.58 11.44 -1.56
CA LYS A 66 39.76 12.11 -2.60
C LYS A 66 38.29 12.18 -2.25
N ASP A 67 37.71 11.11 -1.71
CA ASP A 67 36.32 11.12 -1.23
C ASP A 67 36.15 12.13 -0.09
N LEU A 68 37.07 12.18 0.87
CA LEU A 68 36.99 13.12 1.98
C LEU A 68 37.04 14.59 1.51
N GLU A 69 37.85 14.89 0.49
CA GLU A 69 37.92 16.23 -0.12
C GLU A 69 36.60 16.62 -0.81
N ARG A 70 35.97 15.70 -1.56
CA ARG A 70 34.74 15.95 -2.33
C ARG A 70 33.46 15.85 -1.51
N ARG A 71 33.48 15.11 -0.39
CA ARG A 71 32.29 14.71 0.37
C ARG A 71 31.35 15.86 0.72
N ASN A 72 31.90 16.98 1.18
CA ASN A 72 31.06 18.13 1.55
C ASN A 72 30.37 18.73 0.31
N GLU A 73 31.10 18.90 -0.80
CA GLU A 73 30.56 19.42 -2.06
C GLU A 73 29.48 18.48 -2.64
N GLU A 74 29.72 17.17 -2.63
CA GLU A 74 28.75 16.17 -3.12
C GLU A 74 27.48 16.14 -2.27
N LEU A 75 27.61 16.26 -0.94
CA LEU A 75 26.47 16.27 -0.03
C LEU A 75 25.68 17.58 -0.14
N GLU A 76 26.34 18.72 -0.34
CA GLU A 76 25.68 20.00 -0.59
C GLU A 76 24.91 19.99 -1.93
N GLU A 77 25.51 19.46 -3.00
CA GLU A 77 24.83 19.30 -4.30
C GLU A 77 23.61 18.37 -4.15
N LEU A 78 23.75 17.24 -3.44
CA LEU A 78 22.62 16.34 -3.19
C LEU A 78 21.52 17.02 -2.36
N TYR A 79 21.88 17.75 -1.30
CA TYR A 79 20.90 18.47 -0.47
C TYR A 79 20.10 19.48 -1.29
N TYR A 80 20.76 20.21 -2.20
CA TYR A 80 20.09 21.12 -3.13
C TYR A 80 19.12 20.38 -4.05
N LEU A 81 19.52 19.23 -4.61
CA LEU A 81 18.66 18.40 -5.47
C LEU A 81 17.48 17.79 -4.71
N GLU A 82 17.68 17.37 -3.45
CA GLU A 82 16.62 16.87 -2.58
C GLU A 82 15.62 17.96 -2.15
N GLY A 83 15.89 19.25 -2.45
CA GLY A 83 14.93 20.35 -2.31
C GLY A 83 13.63 20.14 -3.09
N CYS A 84 13.62 19.26 -4.09
CA CYS A 84 12.41 18.89 -4.83
C CYS A 84 11.35 18.17 -3.95
N PHE A 85 11.74 17.44 -2.91
CA PHE A 85 10.79 16.72 -2.05
C PHE A 85 9.89 17.66 -1.23
N PRO A 86 10.44 18.63 -0.46
CA PRO A 86 9.59 19.59 0.23
C PRO A 86 8.86 20.53 -0.75
N GLU A 87 9.43 20.86 -1.91
CA GLU A 87 8.71 21.61 -2.95
C GLU A 87 7.46 20.85 -3.45
N ALA A 88 7.59 19.54 -3.69
CA ALA A 88 6.47 18.70 -4.09
C ALA A 88 5.38 18.60 -3.00
N GLU A 89 5.75 18.51 -1.71
CA GLU A 89 4.76 18.52 -0.62
C GLU A 89 4.05 19.87 -0.52
N LYS A 90 4.76 20.99 -0.73
CA LYS A 90 4.15 22.32 -0.79
C LYS A 90 3.12 22.41 -1.92
N LEU A 91 3.47 21.95 -3.12
CA LEU A 91 2.54 21.89 -4.25
C LEU A 91 1.33 21.01 -3.94
N LYS A 92 1.53 19.90 -3.21
CA LYS A 92 0.44 19.04 -2.75
C LYS A 92 -0.50 19.79 -1.80
N GLN A 93 0.03 20.54 -0.83
CA GLN A 93 -0.77 21.40 0.06
C GLN A 93 -1.55 22.47 -0.72
N GLU A 94 -0.91 23.14 -1.68
CA GLU A 94 -1.56 24.15 -2.54
C GLU A 94 -2.69 23.52 -3.39
N ASN A 95 -2.47 22.32 -3.94
CA ASN A 95 -3.49 21.59 -4.70
C ASN A 95 -4.68 21.15 -3.83
N ARG A 96 -4.44 20.77 -2.56
CA ARG A 96 -5.53 20.48 -1.60
C ARG A 96 -6.38 21.73 -1.36
N LEU A 97 -5.75 22.88 -1.09
CA LEU A 97 -6.45 24.16 -0.90
C LEU A 97 -7.24 24.58 -2.15
N LEU A 98 -6.64 24.42 -3.34
CA LEU A 98 -7.33 24.70 -4.60
C LEU A 98 -8.55 23.79 -4.80
N SER A 99 -8.46 22.53 -4.40
CA SER A 99 -9.57 21.58 -4.49
C SER A 99 -10.71 21.93 -3.53
N GLN A 100 -10.40 22.35 -2.30
CA GLN A 100 -11.38 22.90 -1.36
C GLN A 100 -12.07 24.15 -1.93
N TRP A 101 -11.29 25.06 -2.49
CA TRP A 101 -11.84 26.28 -3.10
C TRP A 101 -12.72 25.99 -4.32
N LYS A 102 -12.34 25.01 -5.17
CA LYS A 102 -13.18 24.56 -6.29
C LYS A 102 -14.51 23.97 -5.82
N HIS A 103 -14.49 23.16 -4.76
CA HIS A 103 -15.71 22.60 -4.19
C HIS A 103 -16.63 23.71 -3.66
N TYR A 104 -16.08 24.68 -2.93
CA TYR A 104 -16.81 25.86 -2.46
C TYR A 104 -17.50 26.62 -3.61
N ILE A 105 -16.85 26.75 -4.77
CA ILE A 105 -17.43 27.44 -5.94
C ILE A 105 -18.51 26.61 -6.65
N GLN A 106 -18.39 25.29 -6.67
CA GLN A 106 -19.33 24.42 -7.39
C GLN A 106 -20.75 24.51 -6.84
N CYS A 107 -20.93 24.74 -5.53
CA CYS A 107 -22.24 24.96 -4.90
C CYS A 107 -23.31 23.94 -5.35
N ASP A 108 -22.93 22.67 -5.49
CA ASP A 108 -23.81 21.60 -5.99
C ASP A 108 -24.78 21.05 -4.93
N GLY A 109 -24.70 21.57 -3.70
CA GLY A 109 -25.50 21.16 -2.55
C GLY A 109 -25.02 19.87 -1.89
N SER A 110 -23.91 19.27 -2.33
CA SER A 110 -23.26 18.17 -1.62
C SER A 110 -22.49 18.69 -0.40
N PRO A 111 -22.48 17.97 0.73
CA PRO A 111 -21.79 18.42 1.93
C PRO A 111 -20.27 18.32 1.76
N ASP A 112 -19.52 19.31 2.25
CA ASP A 112 -18.07 19.21 2.35
C ASP A 112 -17.69 18.29 3.54
N PRO A 113 -17.02 17.15 3.30
CA PRO A 113 -16.57 16.27 4.37
C PRO A 113 -15.60 16.95 5.36
N SER A 114 -14.93 18.02 4.95
CA SER A 114 -14.03 18.77 5.82
C SER A 114 -14.79 19.59 6.87
N VAL A 115 -16.09 19.83 6.68
CA VAL A 115 -16.95 20.69 7.51
C VAL A 115 -17.94 19.84 8.31
N ALA A 116 -17.69 19.72 9.63
CA ALA A 116 -18.50 18.89 10.54
C ALA A 116 -20.01 19.18 10.46
N GLN A 117 -20.36 20.46 10.40
CA GLN A 117 -21.75 20.92 10.45
C GLN A 117 -22.55 20.45 9.23
N GLU A 118 -21.93 20.46 8.04
CA GLU A 118 -22.59 20.03 6.81
C GLU A 118 -22.86 18.52 6.83
N ILE A 119 -21.88 17.73 7.28
CA ILE A 119 -22.03 16.28 7.44
C ILE A 119 -23.10 15.95 8.48
N ASN A 120 -23.10 16.60 9.64
CA ASN A 120 -24.11 16.36 10.68
C ASN A 120 -25.52 16.75 10.22
N THR A 121 -25.63 17.83 9.44
CA THR A 121 -26.90 18.25 8.83
C THR A 121 -27.39 17.21 7.83
N PHE A 122 -26.50 16.75 6.94
CA PHE A 122 -26.81 15.69 5.98
C PHE A 122 -27.25 14.39 6.67
N ILE A 123 -26.51 13.93 7.68
CA ILE A 123 -26.84 12.73 8.46
C ILE A 123 -28.23 12.85 9.10
N SER A 124 -28.53 14.01 9.70
CA SER A 124 -29.81 14.25 10.38
C SER A 124 -30.97 14.26 9.38
N LEU A 125 -30.83 15.00 8.28
CA LEU A 125 -31.86 15.08 7.23
C LEU A 125 -32.13 13.72 6.61
N TRP A 126 -31.07 12.97 6.26
CA TRP A 126 -31.29 11.66 5.67
C TRP A 126 -31.92 10.71 6.68
N LYS A 127 -31.51 10.71 7.96
CA LYS A 127 -32.10 9.87 9.00
C LYS A 127 -33.62 10.08 9.18
N GLU A 128 -34.14 11.29 8.95
CA GLU A 128 -35.57 11.58 9.03
C GLU A 128 -36.40 11.01 7.88
N GLU A 129 -35.79 10.75 6.72
CA GLU A 129 -36.47 10.15 5.59
C GLU A 129 -36.69 8.64 5.82
N THR A 130 -37.93 8.17 5.87
CA THR A 130 -38.22 6.76 6.22
C THR A 130 -38.84 5.92 5.10
N ASN A 131 -39.26 6.54 4.00
CA ASN A 131 -40.04 5.90 2.93
C ASN A 131 -39.26 5.91 1.61
N GLU A 132 -38.06 5.36 1.63
CA GLU A 132 -37.21 5.26 0.45
C GLU A 132 -37.17 3.81 -0.06
N THR A 133 -37.28 3.66 -1.37
CA THR A 133 -37.06 2.38 -2.06
C THR A 133 -35.58 2.01 -2.01
N PHE A 134 -35.26 0.73 -2.27
CA PHE A 134 -33.88 0.27 -2.25
C PHE A 134 -33.04 0.98 -3.33
N GLU A 135 -33.61 1.24 -4.51
CA GLU A 135 -32.98 1.97 -5.61
C GLU A 135 -32.69 3.44 -5.26
N GLU A 136 -33.59 4.12 -4.54
CA GLU A 136 -33.35 5.49 -4.05
C GLU A 136 -32.23 5.52 -3.00
N VAL A 137 -32.20 4.54 -2.09
CA VAL A 137 -31.12 4.39 -1.11
C VAL A 137 -29.79 4.11 -1.82
N ILE A 138 -29.76 3.26 -2.85
CA ILE A 138 -28.56 3.04 -3.68
C ILE A 138 -28.09 4.36 -4.29
N ALA A 139 -28.98 5.16 -4.89
CA ALA A 139 -28.60 6.42 -5.50
C ALA A 139 -27.95 7.38 -4.50
N LYS A 140 -28.52 7.53 -3.30
CA LYS A 140 -27.94 8.34 -2.22
C LYS A 140 -26.67 7.73 -1.62
N SER A 141 -26.55 6.40 -1.60
CA SER A 141 -25.37 5.71 -1.07
C SER A 141 -24.09 6.08 -1.81
N LYS A 142 -24.16 6.38 -3.11
CA LYS A 142 -23.01 6.81 -3.92
C LYS A 142 -22.38 8.09 -3.36
N LEU A 143 -23.21 9.05 -2.96
CA LEU A 143 -22.74 10.26 -2.28
C LEU A 143 -22.10 9.93 -0.93
N VAL A 144 -22.72 9.08 -0.13
CA VAL A 144 -22.19 8.70 1.20
C VAL A 144 -20.84 7.98 1.09
N LEU A 145 -20.70 7.06 0.13
CA LEU A 145 -19.44 6.37 -0.13
C LEU A 145 -18.36 7.35 -0.58
N TYR A 146 -18.68 8.30 -1.45
CA TYR A 146 -17.76 9.39 -1.84
C TYR A 146 -17.32 10.23 -0.63
N LEU A 147 -18.23 10.59 0.28
CA LEU A 147 -17.90 11.34 1.49
C LEU A 147 -16.96 10.55 2.41
N ILE A 148 -17.25 9.25 2.62
CA ILE A 148 -16.41 8.35 3.41
C ILE A 148 -15.02 8.21 2.78
N GLU A 149 -14.94 8.01 1.46
CA GLU A 149 -13.67 7.89 0.74
C GLU A 149 -12.85 9.18 0.86
N LYS A 150 -13.47 10.34 0.66
CA LYS A 150 -12.79 11.64 0.78
C LYS A 150 -12.28 11.88 2.21
N LEU A 151 -13.03 11.52 3.24
CA LEU A 151 -12.58 11.57 4.64
C LEU A 151 -11.38 10.63 4.89
N LYS A 152 -11.43 9.39 4.39
CA LYS A 152 -10.33 8.43 4.50
C LYS A 152 -9.07 8.94 3.78
N LEU A 153 -9.21 9.50 2.59
CA LEU A 153 -8.10 10.09 1.83
C LEU A 153 -7.50 11.30 2.56
N ILE A 154 -8.31 12.17 3.18
CA ILE A 154 -7.79 13.26 4.02
C ILE A 154 -6.92 12.72 5.15
N LEU A 155 -7.36 11.66 5.84
CA LEU A 155 -6.60 11.04 6.92
C LEU A 155 -5.30 10.36 6.47
N LEU A 156 -5.27 9.81 5.25
CA LEU A 156 -4.10 9.10 4.72
C LEU A 156 -3.11 10.02 4.01
N GLU A 157 -3.61 11.05 3.33
CA GLU A 157 -2.79 11.95 2.54
C GLU A 157 -2.27 13.14 3.33
N THR A 158 -2.99 13.58 4.36
CA THR A 158 -2.60 14.73 5.17
C THR A 158 -1.60 14.27 6.22
N PRO A 159 -0.41 14.88 6.26
CA PRO A 159 0.59 14.47 7.23
C PRO A 159 0.12 14.69 8.69
N PRO A 160 0.57 13.87 9.66
CA PRO A 160 0.02 13.87 11.02
C PRO A 160 0.12 15.19 11.79
N TYR A 161 1.06 16.07 11.44
CA TYR A 161 1.25 17.38 12.09
C TYR A 161 0.35 18.48 11.52
N ASP A 162 -0.15 18.31 10.28
CA ASP A 162 -1.11 19.22 9.65
C ASP A 162 -2.54 18.94 10.17
N LEU A 163 -2.76 17.77 10.77
CA LEU A 163 -4.02 17.37 11.38
C LEU A 163 -3.98 17.57 12.90
N GLN A 164 -4.90 18.37 13.42
CA GLN A 164 -5.14 18.40 14.87
C GLN A 164 -5.84 17.11 15.30
N ASP A 165 -5.49 16.56 16.47
CA ASP A 165 -6.11 15.33 17.03
C ASP A 165 -7.65 15.41 17.08
N LYS A 166 -8.19 16.61 17.32
CA LYS A 166 -9.63 16.88 17.29
C LYS A 166 -10.23 16.62 15.90
N ASN A 167 -9.56 17.05 14.84
CA ASN A 167 -10.02 16.84 13.47
C ASN A 167 -9.93 15.36 13.09
N ILE A 168 -8.87 14.65 13.51
CA ILE A 168 -8.73 13.20 13.28
C ILE A 168 -9.90 12.45 13.92
N THR A 169 -10.16 12.72 15.20
CA THR A 169 -11.25 12.09 15.95
C THR A 169 -12.61 12.41 15.33
N GLN A 170 -12.81 13.67 14.91
CA GLN A 170 -14.03 14.09 14.24
C GLN A 170 -14.25 13.37 12.92
N TYR A 171 -13.24 13.32 12.03
CA TYR A 171 -13.34 12.64 10.75
C TYR A 171 -13.59 11.14 10.91
N GLN A 172 -12.91 10.49 11.86
CA GLN A 172 -13.17 9.09 12.20
C GLN A 172 -14.60 8.88 12.71
N GLY A 173 -15.10 9.76 13.57
CA GLY A 173 -16.49 9.72 14.05
C GLY A 173 -17.50 9.89 12.92
N SER A 174 -17.32 10.87 12.04
CA SER A 174 -18.19 11.09 10.88
C SER A 174 -18.18 9.89 9.91
N ILE A 175 -17.02 9.25 9.70
CA ILE A 175 -16.95 8.01 8.90
C ILE A 175 -17.86 6.95 9.52
N LEU A 176 -17.72 6.68 10.82
CA LEU A 176 -18.51 5.65 11.52
C LEU A 176 -20.02 5.96 11.45
N GLU A 177 -20.43 7.19 11.72
CA GLU A 177 -21.84 7.58 11.66
C GLU A 177 -22.44 7.42 10.25
N LEU A 178 -21.68 7.78 9.20
CA LEU A 178 -22.10 7.59 7.82
C LEU A 178 -22.22 6.11 7.45
N GLN A 179 -21.30 5.26 7.93
CA GLN A 179 -21.33 3.81 7.73
C GLN A 179 -22.55 3.17 8.40
N GLU A 180 -22.81 3.53 9.66
CA GLU A 180 -23.96 3.05 10.43
C GLU A 180 -25.29 3.51 9.81
N LEU A 181 -25.38 4.77 9.40
CA LEU A 181 -26.55 5.33 8.73
C LEU A 181 -26.83 4.60 7.41
N LEU A 182 -25.80 4.33 6.61
CA LEU A 182 -25.95 3.63 5.34
C LEU A 182 -26.50 2.21 5.55
N HIS A 183 -25.95 1.47 6.52
CA HIS A 183 -26.44 0.13 6.86
C HIS A 183 -27.90 0.17 7.37
N LEU A 184 -28.24 1.15 8.22
CA LEU A 184 -29.61 1.37 8.69
C LEU A 184 -30.58 1.60 7.52
N LYS A 185 -30.19 2.43 6.55
CA LYS A 185 -31.00 2.74 5.38
C LYS A 185 -31.27 1.54 4.49
N PHE A 186 -30.27 0.70 4.26
CA PHE A 186 -30.48 -0.57 3.54
C PHE A 186 -31.43 -1.51 4.29
N ASN A 187 -31.39 -1.56 5.63
CA ASN A 187 -32.33 -2.35 6.42
C ASN A 187 -33.77 -1.84 6.28
N ILE A 188 -33.99 -0.52 6.39
CA ILE A 188 -35.32 0.09 6.23
C ILE A 188 -35.88 -0.18 4.82
N ALA A 189 -35.07 0.03 3.78
CA ALA A 189 -35.49 -0.22 2.40
C ALA A 189 -35.79 -1.72 2.15
N THR A 190 -35.00 -2.62 2.73
CA THR A 190 -35.26 -4.07 2.67
C THR A 190 -36.60 -4.42 3.33
N GLU A 191 -36.93 -3.81 4.47
CA GLU A 191 -38.20 -4.02 5.15
C GLU A 191 -39.38 -3.58 4.28
N ILE A 192 -39.28 -2.39 3.67
CA ILE A 192 -40.30 -1.86 2.75
C ILE A 192 -40.53 -2.83 1.59
N LEU A 193 -39.45 -3.40 1.02
CA LEU A 193 -39.52 -4.39 -0.04
C LEU A 193 -40.24 -5.67 0.44
N LEU A 194 -39.86 -6.22 1.59
CA LEU A 194 -40.44 -7.45 2.15
C LEU A 194 -41.92 -7.33 2.54
N ARG A 195 -42.38 -6.14 2.93
CA ARG A 195 -43.81 -5.86 3.17
C ARG A 195 -44.67 -6.08 1.91
N GLN A 196 -44.08 -5.98 0.72
CA GLN A 196 -44.76 -6.18 -0.57
C GLN A 196 -44.53 -7.57 -1.17
N ALA A 197 -43.92 -8.50 -0.42
CA ALA A 197 -43.47 -9.77 -0.97
C ALA A 197 -44.58 -10.61 -1.64
N SER A 198 -45.79 -10.62 -1.09
CA SER A 198 -46.94 -11.31 -1.69
C SER A 198 -47.34 -10.78 -3.08
N THR A 199 -47.10 -9.49 -3.35
CA THR A 199 -47.39 -8.85 -4.65
C THR A 199 -46.31 -9.15 -5.67
N LEU A 200 -45.07 -9.37 -5.18
CA LEU A 200 -43.89 -9.68 -5.97
C LEU A 200 -43.63 -11.19 -6.08
N ALA A 201 -44.57 -12.03 -5.62
CA ALA A 201 -44.43 -13.47 -5.66
C ALA A 201 -44.44 -13.98 -7.11
N ASP A 202 -43.45 -14.82 -7.43
CA ASP A 202 -43.38 -15.51 -8.71
C ASP A 202 -44.50 -16.55 -8.81
N LEU A 203 -45.14 -16.64 -9.98
CA LEU A 203 -46.33 -17.47 -10.21
C LEU A 203 -46.00 -18.96 -10.17
N ASP A 204 -44.79 -19.34 -10.59
CA ASP A 204 -44.38 -20.75 -10.71
C ASP A 204 -43.94 -21.31 -9.34
N SER A 205 -43.02 -20.61 -8.68
CA SER A 205 -42.50 -20.99 -7.37
C SER A 205 -43.53 -20.74 -6.27
N GLY A 206 -44.31 -19.66 -6.35
CA GLY A 206 -45.19 -19.17 -5.30
C GLY A 206 -44.47 -18.45 -4.16
N ASN A 207 -43.19 -18.10 -4.34
CA ASN A 207 -42.35 -17.36 -3.40
C ASN A 207 -41.89 -16.04 -4.05
N MET A 208 -41.42 -15.08 -3.25
CA MET A 208 -40.79 -13.87 -3.81
C MET A 208 -39.31 -14.15 -4.06
N GLU A 209 -38.80 -13.69 -5.20
CA GLU A 209 -37.38 -13.59 -5.51
C GLU A 209 -37.12 -12.21 -6.12
N LYS A 210 -36.10 -11.50 -5.61
CA LYS A 210 -35.69 -10.19 -6.14
C LYS A 210 -34.17 -10.06 -6.07
N VAL A 211 -33.57 -9.65 -7.19
CA VAL A 211 -32.17 -9.23 -7.28
C VAL A 211 -32.13 -7.76 -7.70
N ILE A 212 -31.34 -6.96 -7.00
CA ILE A 212 -31.06 -5.55 -7.33
C ILE A 212 -29.55 -5.38 -7.33
N GLN A 213 -28.98 -5.03 -8.50
CA GLN A 213 -27.54 -4.92 -8.68
C GLN A 213 -27.17 -3.47 -9.05
N ASP A 214 -26.16 -2.93 -8.36
CA ASP A 214 -25.51 -1.65 -8.67
C ASP A 214 -23.99 -1.80 -8.52
N GLU A 215 -23.23 -0.77 -8.89
CA GLU A 215 -21.77 -0.75 -8.88
C GLU A 215 -21.15 -1.06 -7.50
N ASN A 216 -21.77 -0.61 -6.41
CA ASN A 216 -21.20 -0.73 -5.06
C ASN A 216 -21.88 -1.79 -4.18
N VAL A 217 -23.09 -2.21 -4.54
CA VAL A 217 -23.94 -3.06 -3.71
C VAL A 217 -24.81 -3.96 -4.58
N THR A 218 -24.93 -5.23 -4.20
CA THR A 218 -25.88 -6.18 -4.79
C THR A 218 -26.77 -6.77 -3.69
N LEU A 219 -28.08 -6.69 -3.87
CA LEU A 219 -29.07 -7.25 -2.95
C LEU A 219 -29.77 -8.45 -3.59
N TYR A 220 -29.82 -9.54 -2.84
CA TYR A 220 -30.63 -10.73 -3.12
C TYR A 220 -31.64 -10.91 -1.98
N VAL A 221 -32.93 -10.97 -2.31
CA VAL A 221 -33.99 -11.21 -1.33
C VAL A 221 -34.89 -12.33 -1.81
N TRP A 222 -35.14 -13.29 -0.94
CA TRP A 222 -36.10 -14.36 -1.16
C TRP A 222 -37.07 -14.45 0.02
N ALA A 223 -38.38 -14.52 -0.24
CA ALA A 223 -39.39 -14.64 0.81
C ALA A 223 -40.15 -15.98 0.70
N ASN A 224 -40.19 -16.73 1.80
CA ASN A 224 -40.83 -18.06 1.87
C ASN A 224 -42.35 -17.97 2.09
N LEU A 225 -43.09 -17.58 1.06
CA LEU A 225 -44.55 -17.46 1.13
C LEU A 225 -45.25 -18.83 1.12
N LYS A 226 -44.69 -19.82 0.42
CA LYS A 226 -45.31 -21.14 0.17
C LYS A 226 -44.98 -22.20 1.23
N LYS A 227 -43.86 -22.08 1.94
CA LYS A 227 -43.45 -22.95 3.06
C LYS A 227 -43.41 -24.44 2.70
N ASN A 228 -42.77 -24.76 1.56
CA ASN A 228 -42.75 -26.12 1.01
C ASN A 228 -41.46 -26.89 1.39
N PRO A 229 -41.52 -27.94 2.24
CA PRO A 229 -40.33 -28.68 2.71
C PRO A 229 -39.61 -29.49 1.62
N ARG A 230 -40.22 -29.64 0.44
CA ARG A 230 -39.61 -30.29 -0.73
C ARG A 230 -38.76 -29.34 -1.56
N TYR A 231 -38.96 -28.02 -1.40
CA TYR A 231 -38.21 -26.99 -2.11
C TYR A 231 -37.20 -26.36 -1.15
N ARG A 232 -35.97 -26.91 -1.16
CA ARG A 232 -34.88 -26.50 -0.25
C ARG A 232 -33.80 -25.67 -0.93
N SER A 233 -33.67 -25.82 -2.24
CA SER A 233 -32.71 -25.07 -3.05
C SER A 233 -33.33 -23.71 -3.39
N VAL A 234 -32.83 -22.65 -2.79
CA VAL A 234 -33.17 -21.27 -3.15
C VAL A 234 -32.13 -20.81 -4.15
N ARG A 235 -32.56 -20.55 -5.37
CA ARG A 235 -31.70 -20.09 -6.47
C ARG A 235 -32.20 -18.74 -6.93
N PHE A 236 -31.27 -17.82 -7.17
CA PHE A 236 -31.58 -16.53 -7.74
C PHE A 236 -31.43 -16.60 -9.25
N SER A 237 -32.55 -16.54 -9.98
CA SER A 237 -32.70 -16.88 -11.40
C SER A 237 -31.75 -16.13 -12.34
N GLU A 238 -31.26 -14.96 -11.94
CA GLU A 238 -30.33 -14.12 -12.70
C GLU A 238 -28.85 -14.39 -12.39
N THR A 239 -28.54 -15.24 -11.40
CA THR A 239 -27.17 -15.45 -10.90
C THR A 239 -26.87 -16.90 -10.55
N GLN A 240 -25.60 -17.21 -10.28
CA GLN A 240 -25.19 -18.54 -9.82
C GLN A 240 -25.29 -18.70 -8.29
N THR A 241 -25.66 -17.63 -7.58
CA THR A 241 -25.83 -17.61 -6.14
C THR A 241 -27.01 -18.46 -5.70
N ARG A 242 -26.78 -19.36 -4.74
CA ARG A 242 -27.81 -20.27 -4.21
C ARG A 242 -27.58 -20.65 -2.76
N PHE A 243 -28.66 -21.05 -2.11
CA PHE A 243 -28.70 -21.54 -0.73
C PHE A 243 -29.39 -22.90 -0.69
N GLU A 244 -28.83 -23.88 0.01
CA GLU A 244 -29.52 -25.14 0.29
C GLU A 244 -30.00 -25.16 1.74
N LEU A 245 -31.32 -25.01 1.91
CA LEU A 245 -31.91 -24.82 3.22
C LEU A 245 -32.24 -26.14 3.94
N PRO A 246 -31.96 -26.21 5.26
CA PRO A 246 -32.55 -27.17 6.18
C PRO A 246 -34.08 -27.22 6.11
N ARG A 247 -34.66 -28.39 6.40
CA ARG A 247 -36.13 -28.58 6.39
C ARG A 247 -36.86 -27.58 7.28
N ILE A 248 -36.29 -27.25 8.44
CA ILE A 248 -36.87 -26.36 9.45
C ILE A 248 -37.05 -24.96 8.86
N LEU A 249 -36.04 -24.43 8.19
CA LEU A 249 -36.09 -23.12 7.53
C LEU A 249 -37.06 -23.13 6.34
N ALA A 250 -37.07 -24.20 5.54
CA ALA A 250 -37.97 -24.32 4.38
C ALA A 250 -39.47 -24.32 4.74
N THR A 251 -39.83 -24.62 5.99
CA THR A 251 -41.22 -24.58 6.49
C THR A 251 -41.54 -23.34 7.33
N SER A 252 -40.55 -22.50 7.64
CA SER A 252 -40.70 -21.34 8.51
C SER A 252 -41.10 -20.08 7.74
N ASP A 253 -41.67 -19.10 8.45
CA ASP A 253 -42.09 -17.82 7.89
C ASP A 253 -40.92 -16.83 7.82
N ILE A 254 -39.98 -17.15 6.94
CA ILE A 254 -38.70 -16.44 6.85
C ILE A 254 -38.52 -15.77 5.50
N ALA A 255 -37.68 -14.75 5.48
CA ALA A 255 -37.01 -14.27 4.29
C ALA A 255 -35.49 -14.49 4.40
N LEU A 256 -34.85 -14.77 3.28
CA LEU A 256 -33.40 -14.78 3.16
C LEU A 256 -32.96 -13.49 2.50
N ARG A 257 -31.92 -12.88 3.07
CA ARG A 257 -31.22 -11.75 2.47
C ARG A 257 -29.75 -12.08 2.32
N LEU A 258 -29.22 -11.80 1.13
CA LEU A 258 -27.80 -11.56 0.92
C LEU A 258 -27.65 -10.12 0.44
N LEU A 259 -27.05 -9.28 1.28
CA LEU A 259 -26.61 -7.93 0.89
C LEU A 259 -25.09 -7.97 0.72
N HIS A 260 -24.63 -7.94 -0.52
CA HIS A 260 -23.22 -7.91 -0.86
C HIS A 260 -22.78 -6.46 -1.05
N THR A 261 -21.96 -5.95 -0.14
CA THR A 261 -21.30 -4.65 -0.29
C THR A 261 -19.93 -4.87 -0.92
N HIS A 262 -19.59 -4.13 -1.97
CA HIS A 262 -18.28 -4.22 -2.63
C HIS A 262 -17.18 -3.45 -1.88
N TYR A 263 -17.51 -2.95 -0.69
CA TYR A 263 -16.65 -2.26 0.26
C TYR A 263 -16.76 -2.91 1.64
N ASP A 264 -15.79 -2.63 2.51
CA ASP A 264 -15.77 -3.12 3.89
C ASP A 264 -15.97 -1.96 4.88
N HIS A 265 -17.14 -1.96 5.52
CA HIS A 265 -17.50 -1.08 6.63
C HIS A 265 -17.71 -1.85 7.94
N VAL A 266 -17.40 -3.15 7.96
CA VAL A 266 -17.54 -4.00 9.14
C VAL A 266 -16.23 -4.04 9.91
N THR A 267 -15.11 -4.17 9.20
CA THR A 267 -13.78 -4.16 9.81
C THR A 267 -13.51 -2.79 10.45
N PRO A 268 -13.19 -2.73 11.74
CA PRO A 268 -12.84 -1.49 12.41
C PRO A 268 -11.64 -0.85 11.71
N PRO A 269 -11.63 0.47 11.50
CA PRO A 269 -10.45 1.14 10.98
C PRO A 269 -9.29 0.88 11.95
N PHE A 270 -8.16 0.37 11.43
CA PHE A 270 -6.94 0.24 12.21
C PHE A 270 -6.65 1.58 12.90
N PRO A 271 -6.32 1.61 14.20
CA PRO A 271 -5.92 2.84 14.86
C PRO A 271 -4.77 3.46 14.06
N VAL A 272 -4.99 4.64 13.48
CA VAL A 272 -3.91 5.47 12.97
C VAL A 272 -2.95 5.63 14.13
N ARG A 273 -1.73 5.12 13.99
CA ARG A 273 -0.71 5.01 15.03
C ARG A 273 -0.73 6.27 15.89
N ALA A 274 -1.29 6.18 17.10
CA ALA A 274 -1.06 7.18 18.12
C ALA A 274 0.45 7.13 18.36
N LEU A 275 1.18 8.14 17.91
CA LEU A 275 2.56 8.34 18.29
C LEU A 275 2.56 8.45 19.81
N SER A 276 2.80 7.33 20.50
CA SER A 276 3.15 7.34 21.91
C SER A 276 4.39 8.23 22.02
N GLN A 277 4.20 9.45 22.51
CA GLN A 277 5.25 10.38 22.85
C GLN A 277 6.07 9.79 24.00
N GLU A 278 7.00 8.88 23.68
CA GLU A 278 8.20 8.69 24.49
C GLU A 278 9.33 9.50 23.84
N ARG A 279 9.13 10.82 23.78
CA ARG A 279 10.28 11.73 23.76
C ARG A 279 10.61 12.03 25.21
N THR A 280 11.55 11.26 25.77
CA THR A 280 12.30 11.68 26.95
C THR A 280 12.85 13.08 26.70
N SER A 281 12.20 14.08 27.29
CA SER A 281 12.67 15.45 27.32
C SER A 281 13.97 15.48 28.09
N THR A 282 15.10 15.57 27.37
CA THR A 282 16.33 16.06 27.98
C THR A 282 16.16 17.56 28.14
N GLU A 283 15.91 17.99 29.38
CA GLU A 283 15.83 19.39 29.78
C GLU A 283 17.10 20.12 29.35
N ALA A 284 16.97 21.07 28.42
CA ALA A 284 17.92 22.16 28.26
C ALA A 284 17.39 23.35 29.08
N HIS A 285 17.94 23.53 30.27
CA HIS A 285 17.76 24.73 31.09
C HIS A 285 18.06 26.00 30.28
N PHE A 286 17.05 26.84 30.06
CA PHE A 286 17.24 28.26 29.79
C PHE A 286 17.02 29.02 31.10
N VAL A 287 18.04 29.77 31.50
CA VAL A 287 18.06 30.62 32.69
C VAL A 287 17.17 31.84 32.45
N GLU A 288 16.10 31.97 33.22
CA GLU A 288 15.33 33.21 33.35
C GLU A 288 16.16 34.27 34.08
N GLY A 289 16.28 35.45 33.48
CA GLY A 289 16.71 36.68 34.15
C GLY A 289 15.49 37.49 34.57
N GLU A 290 15.31 37.65 35.87
CA GLU A 290 14.28 38.45 36.54
C GLU A 290 14.24 39.92 36.08
N VAL A 291 13.04 40.50 35.89
CA VAL A 291 12.72 41.86 36.37
C VAL A 291 11.26 41.92 36.88
N ASN A 292 11.13 42.52 38.06
CA ASN A 292 9.98 42.63 38.96
C ASN A 292 8.74 43.43 38.48
N VAL A 293 7.56 42.86 38.83
CA VAL A 293 6.41 43.41 39.62
C VAL A 293 5.76 44.75 39.19
N VAL A 294 4.44 44.73 38.95
CA VAL A 294 3.37 45.29 39.82
C VAL A 294 1.99 45.06 39.15
N GLU A 295 1.06 44.52 39.94
CA GLU A 295 -0.37 44.36 39.67
C GLU A 295 -1.09 45.71 39.49
N THR A 296 -2.07 45.79 38.59
CA THR A 296 -3.20 46.72 38.80
C THR A 296 -4.49 46.18 38.18
N GLU A 297 -5.56 46.38 38.92
CA GLU A 297 -6.87 45.75 38.88
C GLU A 297 -7.76 46.17 37.70
N ILE A 298 -8.73 45.30 37.43
CA ILE A 298 -9.91 45.49 36.56
C ILE A 298 -10.81 46.59 37.14
N PRO A 299 -11.58 47.30 36.29
CA PRO A 299 -12.97 47.61 36.65
C PRO A 299 -14.00 47.13 35.63
N GLU A 300 -15.08 46.58 36.18
CA GLU A 300 -16.38 46.28 35.57
C GLU A 300 -17.20 47.54 35.26
N ASP A 301 -18.12 47.44 34.27
CA ASP A 301 -19.47 48.05 34.22
C ASP A 301 -20.11 47.61 32.87
N PHE A 302 -20.97 46.58 32.80
CA PHE A 302 -22.43 46.49 33.01
C PHE A 302 -23.34 47.36 32.12
N GLU A 303 -24.17 46.65 31.33
CA GLU A 303 -25.53 46.96 30.82
C GLU A 303 -25.71 48.18 29.88
N GLU A 304 -26.62 48.29 28.92
CA GLU A 304 -27.81 47.60 28.37
C GLU A 304 -27.99 48.32 27.00
N GLU A 305 -28.62 47.83 25.93
CA GLU A 305 -30.05 47.61 25.79
C GLU A 305 -30.37 47.19 24.33
N HIS A 306 -31.37 46.34 24.18
CA HIS A 306 -31.92 45.80 22.92
C HIS A 306 -32.66 46.84 22.04
N LYS A 307 -32.67 46.65 20.70
CA LYS A 307 -33.84 46.16 19.90
C LYS A 307 -33.71 46.37 18.38
N GLN A 308 -33.89 45.25 17.68
CA GLN A 308 -34.65 45.00 16.44
C GLN A 308 -35.15 46.18 15.59
N ARG A 309 -34.91 46.10 14.28
CA ARG A 309 -35.99 46.19 13.27
C ARG A 309 -35.63 45.57 11.93
N GLU A 310 -36.57 44.76 11.45
CA GLU A 310 -36.69 44.20 10.11
C GLU A 310 -36.76 45.30 9.03
N ASN A 311 -36.20 45.04 7.84
CA ASN A 311 -36.99 44.91 6.62
C ASN A 311 -36.13 44.67 5.37
N GLU A 312 -36.64 43.76 4.54
CA GLU A 312 -36.52 43.62 3.08
C GLU A 312 -36.24 44.95 2.36
N SER A 313 -35.43 45.04 1.30
CA SER A 313 -35.76 44.52 -0.02
C SER A 313 -34.74 45.02 -1.06
N ILE A 314 -34.68 44.23 -2.13
CA ILE A 314 -34.01 44.35 -3.43
C ILE A 314 -34.09 45.74 -4.09
N SER A 315 -32.99 46.23 -4.69
CA SER A 315 -32.99 46.66 -6.11
C SER A 315 -31.60 46.94 -6.69
N VAL A 316 -31.41 46.37 -7.87
CA VAL A 316 -30.38 46.52 -8.89
C VAL A 316 -30.16 47.98 -9.31
N HIS A 317 -28.91 48.38 -9.55
CA HIS A 317 -28.50 49.05 -10.80
C HIS A 317 -26.98 49.11 -10.96
N GLU A 318 -26.52 48.55 -12.08
CA GLU A 318 -25.26 48.81 -12.75
C GLU A 318 -25.16 50.30 -13.13
N GLU A 319 -23.95 50.87 -13.09
CA GLU A 319 -23.46 51.78 -14.14
C GLU A 319 -21.95 52.00 -14.01
N GLU A 320 -21.23 51.66 -15.07
CA GLU A 320 -19.82 51.98 -15.33
C GLU A 320 -19.65 53.49 -15.57
N ILE A 321 -18.65 54.13 -14.94
CA ILE A 321 -17.98 55.32 -15.51
C ILE A 321 -16.48 55.28 -15.18
N LYS A 322 -15.67 55.06 -16.23
CA LYS A 322 -14.24 55.46 -16.31
C LYS A 322 -14.14 56.99 -16.26
N ILE A 323 -13.05 57.54 -15.70
CA ILE A 323 -12.20 58.57 -16.32
C ILE A 323 -10.95 58.84 -15.45
N GLU A 324 -9.81 58.54 -16.07
CA GLU A 324 -8.51 59.22 -16.17
C GLU A 324 -7.65 59.65 -14.97
N GLU A 325 -6.35 59.40 -15.23
CA GLU A 325 -5.12 59.63 -14.50
C GLU A 325 -4.78 61.10 -14.22
N GLN A 326 -4.07 61.35 -13.12
CA GLN A 326 -3.00 62.36 -13.02
C GLN A 326 -1.95 61.97 -11.94
N VAL A 327 -0.85 61.36 -12.40
CA VAL A 327 0.59 61.70 -12.22
C VAL A 327 0.86 62.99 -11.40
N ASP A 328 1.80 63.19 -10.47
CA ASP A 328 3.01 62.58 -9.85
C ASP A 328 3.08 63.21 -8.41
N THR A 329 3.82 62.77 -7.38
CA THR A 329 5.28 62.81 -7.24
C THR A 329 5.71 62.23 -5.85
N GLU A 330 6.82 61.50 -5.86
CA GLU A 330 7.80 61.26 -4.76
C GLU A 330 7.50 60.33 -3.56
N VAL A 331 7.72 59.04 -3.83
CA VAL A 331 8.76 58.18 -3.23
C VAL A 331 9.41 58.70 -1.93
N GLN A 332 9.04 58.06 -0.81
CA GLN A 332 9.96 57.81 0.29
C GLN A 332 10.18 56.30 0.40
N ARG A 333 11.33 55.84 -0.13
CA ARG A 333 11.84 54.47 0.03
C ARG A 333 11.94 54.13 1.53
N SER A 334 11.21 53.11 1.97
CA SER A 334 11.55 52.33 3.16
C SER A 334 11.91 50.90 2.71
N SER A 335 13.20 50.70 2.44
CA SER A 335 13.80 49.44 2.01
C SER A 335 14.04 48.47 3.18
N VAL A 336 12.98 48.04 3.88
CA VAL A 336 13.13 47.15 5.06
C VAL A 336 12.13 45.97 5.07
N GLN A 337 11.39 45.70 3.99
CA GLN A 337 10.35 44.64 4.01
C GLN A 337 10.69 43.35 3.23
N GLU A 338 11.74 43.31 2.40
CA GLU A 338 12.08 42.11 1.61
C GLU A 338 12.93 41.07 2.37
N GLU A 339 13.85 41.49 3.27
CA GLU A 339 14.71 40.55 4.02
C GLU A 339 13.93 39.65 5.00
N SER A 340 12.75 40.07 5.46
CA SER A 340 11.94 39.28 6.40
C SER A 340 11.16 38.12 5.76
N LYS A 341 10.80 38.22 4.48
CA LYS A 341 9.98 37.20 3.79
C LYS A 341 10.82 36.02 3.31
N ALA A 342 12.01 36.28 2.76
CA ALA A 342 12.91 35.24 2.29
C ALA A 342 13.38 34.33 3.44
N THR A 343 13.75 34.95 4.57
CA THR A 343 14.17 34.22 5.79
C THR A 343 13.03 33.36 6.36
N LYS A 344 11.79 33.86 6.32
CA LYS A 344 10.61 33.10 6.73
C LYS A 344 10.35 31.89 5.82
N TYR A 345 10.44 32.09 4.51
CA TYR A 345 10.27 31.02 3.52
C TYR A 345 11.35 29.94 3.65
N GLU A 346 12.61 30.33 3.89
CA GLU A 346 13.69 29.38 4.09
C GLU A 346 13.49 28.50 5.34
N LEU A 347 13.02 29.10 6.45
CA LEU A 347 12.67 28.37 7.67
C LEU A 347 11.49 27.42 7.46
N GLU A 348 10.45 27.87 6.77
CA GLU A 348 9.29 27.05 6.40
C GLU A 348 9.72 25.84 5.56
N MET A 349 10.64 26.04 4.60
CA MET A 349 11.12 24.96 3.75
C MET A 349 12.03 23.96 4.49
N LYS A 350 12.85 24.43 5.43
CA LYS A 350 13.63 23.55 6.32
C LYS A 350 12.72 22.66 7.16
N LEU A 351 11.69 23.26 7.78
CA LEU A 351 10.73 22.51 8.59
C LEU A 351 9.97 21.49 7.75
N LEU A 352 9.54 21.86 6.54
CA LEU A 352 8.88 20.92 5.62
C LEU A 352 9.82 19.79 5.17
N SER A 353 11.11 20.06 4.98
CA SER A 353 12.11 19.04 4.61
C SER A 353 12.33 18.00 5.71
N GLU A 354 12.51 18.42 6.96
CA GLU A 354 12.60 17.51 8.12
C GLU A 354 11.36 16.63 8.21
N THR A 355 10.23 17.23 7.90
CA THR A 355 8.93 16.61 8.04
C THR A 355 8.63 15.59 6.95
N VAL A 356 8.94 15.91 5.69
CA VAL A 356 8.90 14.95 4.57
C VAL A 356 9.84 13.77 4.85
N THR A 357 11.00 14.03 5.45
CA THR A 357 11.94 12.98 5.85
C THR A 357 11.36 12.06 6.91
N ALA A 358 10.70 12.61 7.94
CA ALA A 358 10.02 11.80 8.96
C ALA A 358 8.88 10.95 8.35
N ALA A 359 8.07 11.53 7.47
CA ALA A 359 6.98 10.82 6.81
C ALA A 359 7.49 9.66 5.92
N GLN A 360 8.57 9.88 5.17
CA GLN A 360 9.20 8.85 4.34
C GLN A 360 9.81 7.72 5.17
N LEU A 361 10.40 8.02 6.34
CA LEU A 361 10.89 7.00 7.26
C LEU A 361 9.76 6.15 7.84
N LEU A 362 8.65 6.77 8.21
CA LEU A 362 7.47 6.05 8.73
C LEU A 362 6.90 5.03 7.72
N LEU A 363 7.03 5.27 6.41
CA LEU A 363 6.59 4.32 5.37
C LEU A 363 7.40 3.01 5.36
N ILE A 364 8.65 3.03 5.85
CA ILE A 364 9.59 1.92 5.73
C ILE A 364 10.06 1.37 7.09
N GLU A 365 9.60 1.95 8.20
CA GLU A 365 9.85 1.42 9.54
C GLU A 365 9.07 0.14 9.79
N ASN A 366 9.77 -0.87 10.30
CA ASN A 366 9.16 -2.10 10.79
C ASN A 366 8.71 -1.89 12.24
N THR A 367 7.56 -2.47 12.59
CA THR A 367 7.10 -2.53 13.98
C THR A 367 8.01 -3.45 14.79
N SER A 368 8.28 -3.13 16.06
CA SER A 368 9.09 -3.97 16.95
C SER A 368 8.34 -5.18 17.49
N GLU A 369 7.02 -5.07 17.63
CA GLU A 369 6.19 -6.08 18.28
C GLU A 369 5.17 -6.66 17.29
N LYS A 370 5.02 -7.98 17.35
CA LYS A 370 3.97 -8.70 16.63
C LYS A 370 2.65 -8.52 17.39
N PRO A 371 1.53 -8.21 16.71
CA PRO A 371 0.22 -8.22 17.35
C PRO A 371 -0.07 -9.58 17.98
N TYR A 372 -0.64 -9.58 19.19
CA TYR A 372 -1.05 -10.79 19.88
C TYR A 372 -2.51 -11.10 19.54
N PHE A 373 -2.78 -12.34 19.12
CA PHE A 373 -4.12 -12.87 18.88
C PHE A 373 -4.47 -13.87 19.98
N PHE A 374 -5.70 -13.82 20.47
CA PHE A 374 -6.08 -14.52 21.71
C PHE A 374 -6.66 -15.91 21.46
N GLU A 375 -7.21 -16.17 20.28
CA GLU A 375 -7.93 -17.42 19.94
C GLU A 375 -7.41 -18.07 18.65
N ASP A 376 -7.42 -19.40 18.58
CA ASP A 376 -6.91 -20.17 17.42
C ASP A 376 -7.68 -19.88 16.12
N ASP A 377 -8.95 -19.50 16.21
CA ASP A 377 -9.83 -19.24 15.06
C ASP A 377 -9.92 -17.74 14.68
N GLU A 378 -9.26 -16.85 15.44
CA GLU A 378 -9.23 -15.40 15.19
C GLU A 378 -8.38 -15.09 13.95
N VAL A 379 -8.94 -14.32 13.01
CA VAL A 379 -8.23 -13.93 11.79
C VAL A 379 -7.25 -12.80 12.08
N ASP A 380 -5.97 -13.09 11.88
CA ASP A 380 -4.91 -12.09 11.91
C ASP A 380 -5.04 -11.13 10.71
N THR A 381 -5.56 -9.92 10.96
CA THR A 381 -5.75 -8.87 9.94
C THR A 381 -4.43 -8.25 9.44
N CYS A 382 -3.30 -8.57 10.07
CA CYS A 382 -1.98 -8.21 9.56
C CYS A 382 -1.43 -9.27 8.59
N GLN A 383 -1.89 -10.53 8.71
CA GLN A 383 -1.53 -11.63 7.81
C GLN A 383 -2.51 -11.78 6.64
N PHE A 384 -3.79 -11.52 6.86
CA PHE A 384 -4.84 -11.77 5.87
C PHE A 384 -5.57 -10.49 5.46
N THR A 385 -5.80 -10.34 4.15
CA THR A 385 -6.57 -9.26 3.56
C THR A 385 -7.95 -9.75 3.17
N MET A 386 -8.98 -8.96 3.50
CA MET A 386 -10.36 -9.15 3.05
C MET A 386 -10.51 -8.68 1.60
N LEU A 387 -11.08 -9.52 0.76
CA LEU A 387 -11.18 -9.30 -0.68
C LEU A 387 -12.61 -9.55 -1.18
N GLY A 388 -13.09 -8.67 -2.05
CA GLY A 388 -14.43 -8.79 -2.65
C GLY A 388 -15.54 -8.18 -1.83
N GLY A 389 -15.20 -7.44 -0.77
CA GLY A 389 -16.16 -6.77 0.11
C GLY A 389 -16.77 -7.73 1.13
N VAL A 390 -17.99 -7.44 1.56
CA VAL A 390 -18.67 -8.14 2.64
C VAL A 390 -20.03 -8.67 2.18
N TYR A 391 -20.26 -9.95 2.47
CA TYR A 391 -21.51 -10.65 2.21
C TYR A 391 -22.33 -10.69 3.51
N HIS A 392 -23.30 -9.79 3.63
CA HIS A 392 -24.22 -9.77 4.78
C HIS A 392 -25.34 -10.79 4.55
N LEU A 393 -25.18 -11.95 5.17
CA LEU A 393 -26.14 -13.05 5.12
C LEU A 393 -27.09 -12.96 6.32
N ASP A 394 -28.37 -12.76 6.08
CA ASP A 394 -29.37 -12.71 7.14
C ASP A 394 -30.55 -13.64 6.84
N ILE A 395 -31.04 -14.28 7.90
CA ILE A 395 -32.39 -14.85 7.93
C ILE A 395 -33.27 -13.85 8.68
N LEU A 396 -34.36 -13.44 8.06
CA LEU A 396 -35.24 -12.38 8.53
C LEU A 396 -36.62 -12.97 8.80
N GLU A 397 -37.31 -12.44 9.81
CA GLU A 397 -38.72 -12.75 9.99
C GLU A 397 -39.52 -12.10 8.87
N LEU A 398 -40.42 -12.86 8.23
CA LEU A 398 -41.20 -12.31 7.14
C LEU A 398 -42.25 -11.32 7.70
N PRO A 399 -42.22 -10.03 7.30
CA PRO A 399 -43.19 -9.06 7.78
C PRO A 399 -44.63 -9.47 7.42
N PRO A 400 -45.65 -9.00 8.18
CA PRO A 400 -47.05 -9.28 7.87
C PRO A 400 -47.40 -8.88 6.44
N GLN A 401 -47.86 -9.84 5.65
CA GLN A 401 -48.23 -9.61 4.24
C GLN A 401 -49.65 -9.03 4.10
N CYS A 402 -49.89 -8.29 3.02
CA CYS A 402 -51.21 -7.72 2.71
C CYS A 402 -52.28 -8.80 2.56
N LYS A 403 -53.42 -8.63 3.24
CA LYS A 403 -54.55 -9.57 3.19
C LYS A 403 -55.84 -8.88 2.73
N PRO A 404 -56.63 -9.50 1.83
CA PRO A 404 -57.94 -9.00 1.47
C PRO A 404 -58.93 -9.25 2.61
N VAL A 405 -59.44 -8.19 3.22
CA VAL A 405 -60.42 -8.23 4.31
C VAL A 405 -61.62 -7.34 3.94
N LYS A 406 -62.77 -7.97 3.70
CA LYS A 406 -64.04 -7.26 3.38
C LYS A 406 -63.91 -6.22 2.25
N GLY A 407 -63.15 -6.54 1.19
CA GLY A 407 -62.93 -5.65 0.04
C GLY A 407 -61.81 -4.62 0.20
N TRP A 408 -61.15 -4.56 1.36
CA TRP A 408 -59.95 -3.74 1.60
C TRP A 408 -58.70 -4.62 1.59
N MET A 409 -57.57 -4.07 1.14
CA MET A 409 -56.25 -4.68 1.36
C MET A 409 -55.66 -4.05 2.62
N ILE A 410 -55.45 -4.86 3.66
CA ILE A 410 -54.96 -4.41 4.96
C ILE A 410 -53.64 -5.11 5.27
N MET A 411 -52.69 -4.37 5.85
CA MET A 411 -51.39 -4.85 6.29
C MET A 411 -51.09 -4.32 7.69
N GLU A 412 -50.56 -5.18 8.56
CA GLU A 412 -50.07 -4.78 9.87
C GLU A 412 -48.64 -4.24 9.74
N ILE A 413 -48.36 -3.10 10.39
CA ILE A 413 -47.04 -2.47 10.39
C ILE A 413 -46.45 -2.63 11.79
N LEU A 414 -45.37 -3.40 11.89
CA LEU A 414 -44.63 -3.60 13.14
C LEU A 414 -43.81 -2.34 13.46
N LYS A 415 -43.70 -1.98 14.75
CA LYS A 415 -42.93 -0.82 15.20
C LYS A 415 -41.42 -1.08 15.29
N GLU A 416 -41.04 -2.35 15.44
CA GLU A 416 -39.66 -2.78 15.74
C GLU A 416 -38.78 -2.87 14.47
N GLY A 417 -39.35 -2.64 13.29
CA GLY A 417 -38.64 -2.65 12.01
C GLY A 417 -38.30 -4.07 11.54
N LEU A 418 -37.23 -4.17 10.75
CA LEU A 418 -36.74 -5.44 10.21
C LEU A 418 -36.17 -6.36 11.31
N GLN A 419 -36.86 -7.47 11.59
CA GLN A 419 -36.48 -8.44 12.62
C GLN A 419 -35.64 -9.60 12.05
N LYS A 420 -34.58 -9.98 12.78
CA LYS A 420 -33.75 -11.15 12.44
C LYS A 420 -34.37 -12.43 13.01
N TYR A 421 -34.38 -13.48 12.20
CA TYR A 421 -34.72 -14.84 12.63
C TYR A 421 -33.45 -15.58 13.04
N ILE A 422 -33.39 -16.04 14.29
CA ILE A 422 -32.19 -16.67 14.86
C ILE A 422 -32.15 -18.16 14.50
N TYR A 423 -31.08 -18.58 13.82
CA TYR A 423 -30.80 -19.98 13.47
C TYR A 423 -29.32 -20.30 13.68
N PRO A 424 -28.97 -21.33 14.47
CA PRO A 424 -29.86 -22.13 15.34
C PRO A 424 -30.45 -21.27 16.49
N PRO A 425 -31.63 -21.63 17.04
CA PRO A 425 -32.21 -20.90 18.17
C PRO A 425 -31.29 -20.99 19.40
N GLY A 426 -31.11 -19.88 20.13
CA GLY A 426 -30.15 -19.79 21.25
C GLY A 426 -30.43 -20.74 22.43
N THR A 427 -31.64 -21.28 22.56
CA THR A 427 -32.01 -22.28 23.56
C THR A 427 -32.12 -23.65 22.89
N THR A 428 -31.03 -24.42 22.88
CA THR A 428 -30.96 -25.75 22.26
C THR A 428 -31.19 -26.90 23.24
N GLU A 429 -31.35 -26.61 24.54
CA GLU A 429 -31.48 -27.61 25.63
C GLU A 429 -32.64 -28.61 25.42
N ASP A 430 -33.69 -28.23 24.68
CA ASP A 430 -34.86 -29.07 24.40
C ASP A 430 -34.68 -30.02 23.19
N PHE A 431 -33.55 -29.98 22.48
CA PHE A 431 -33.31 -30.77 21.27
C PHE A 431 -32.28 -31.88 21.52
N GLU A 432 -32.74 -33.06 21.96
CA GLU A 432 -31.89 -34.23 22.28
C GLU A 432 -31.23 -34.93 21.06
N THR A 433 -31.49 -34.48 19.83
CA THR A 433 -30.95 -35.11 18.60
C THR A 433 -29.68 -34.43 18.09
N GLU A 434 -28.61 -35.21 17.90
CA GLU A 434 -27.44 -34.81 17.09
C GLU A 434 -27.91 -34.27 15.72
N ASN A 435 -27.42 -33.09 15.31
CA ASN A 435 -27.77 -32.39 14.07
C ASN A 435 -29.23 -31.90 13.95
N ALA A 436 -29.89 -31.52 15.05
CA ALA A 436 -31.21 -30.88 15.00
C ALA A 436 -31.24 -29.63 14.08
N PHE A 437 -30.13 -28.90 14.01
CA PHE A 437 -29.97 -27.70 13.21
C PHE A 437 -28.75 -27.83 12.27
N PRO A 438 -28.91 -28.46 11.10
CA PRO A 438 -27.80 -28.61 10.17
C PRO A 438 -27.37 -27.26 9.58
N PRO A 439 -26.09 -27.07 9.23
CA PRO A 439 -25.61 -25.84 8.61
C PRO A 439 -26.25 -25.63 7.24
N VAL A 440 -26.26 -24.38 6.78
CA VAL A 440 -26.79 -24.00 5.46
C VAL A 440 -25.63 -23.99 4.46
N GLU A 441 -25.79 -24.69 3.34
CA GLU A 441 -24.82 -24.59 2.24
C GLU A 441 -25.08 -23.29 1.47
N VAL A 442 -24.04 -22.48 1.35
CA VAL A 442 -24.03 -21.18 0.68
C VAL A 442 -23.10 -21.24 -0.51
N ILE A 443 -23.58 -20.74 -1.65
CA ILE A 443 -22.82 -20.71 -2.89
C ILE A 443 -22.88 -19.29 -3.42
N LEU A 444 -21.71 -18.66 -3.48
CA LEU A 444 -21.55 -17.26 -3.84
C LEU A 444 -20.74 -17.12 -5.13
N GLU A 445 -21.11 -16.15 -5.93
CA GLU A 445 -20.31 -15.66 -7.04
C GLU A 445 -19.30 -14.63 -6.52
N VAL A 446 -18.01 -14.89 -6.75
CA VAL A 446 -16.92 -14.03 -6.34
C VAL A 446 -16.86 -12.81 -7.27
N HIS A 447 -16.78 -11.63 -6.67
CA HIS A 447 -16.79 -10.37 -7.40
C HIS A 447 -15.68 -10.27 -8.45
N GLU A 448 -16.06 -10.18 -9.72
CA GLU A 448 -15.63 -9.06 -10.56
C GLU A 448 -14.14 -8.72 -10.57
N ASN A 449 -13.84 -7.72 -9.75
CA ASN A 449 -12.59 -6.98 -9.74
C ASN A 449 -11.48 -7.65 -8.91
N VAL A 450 -11.77 -8.78 -8.27
CA VAL A 450 -10.85 -9.42 -7.32
C VAL A 450 -10.16 -10.62 -7.94
N ILE A 451 -8.85 -10.67 -7.73
CA ILE A 451 -8.00 -11.79 -8.13
C ILE A 451 -7.55 -12.54 -6.88
N PHE A 452 -7.86 -13.83 -6.82
CA PHE A 452 -7.30 -14.76 -5.85
C PHE A 452 -6.21 -15.60 -6.51
N PHE A 453 -5.04 -15.68 -5.89
CA PHE A 453 -3.88 -16.46 -6.34
C PHE A 453 -3.88 -17.87 -5.76
N GLU A 454 -4.54 -18.05 -4.62
CA GLU A 454 -4.80 -19.33 -3.99
C GLU A 454 -6.30 -19.53 -3.75
N ASN A 455 -6.69 -20.70 -3.24
CA ASN A 455 -8.09 -20.90 -2.86
C ASN A 455 -8.42 -19.95 -1.68
N PRO A 456 -9.42 -19.06 -1.83
CA PRO A 456 -9.81 -18.16 -0.76
C PRO A 456 -10.32 -18.92 0.47
N MET A 457 -9.99 -18.39 1.64
CA MET A 457 -10.64 -18.80 2.88
C MET A 457 -11.88 -17.93 3.13
N VAL A 458 -12.78 -18.43 3.96
CA VAL A 458 -14.02 -17.74 4.32
C VAL A 458 -13.93 -17.38 5.80
N ALA A 459 -14.26 -16.14 6.15
CA ALA A 459 -14.29 -15.67 7.52
C ALA A 459 -15.65 -15.06 7.85
N ARG A 460 -16.16 -15.34 9.05
CA ARG A 460 -17.39 -14.76 9.60
C ARG A 460 -17.06 -13.66 10.60
N TRP A 461 -17.92 -12.65 10.67
CA TRP A 461 -17.78 -11.59 11.65
C TRP A 461 -18.30 -12.02 13.02
N ASP A 462 -17.49 -11.81 14.06
CA ASP A 462 -17.90 -11.94 15.45
C ASP A 462 -18.32 -10.56 15.98
N ALA A 463 -19.63 -10.38 16.19
CA ALA A 463 -20.19 -9.11 16.64
C ALA A 463 -19.84 -8.78 18.10
N GLU A 464 -19.61 -9.80 18.94
CA GLU A 464 -19.25 -9.61 20.36
C GLU A 464 -17.78 -9.22 20.51
N GLY A 465 -16.89 -9.97 19.85
CA GLY A 465 -15.45 -9.72 19.84
C GLY A 465 -15.04 -8.54 18.96
N LYS A 466 -15.84 -8.16 17.96
CA LYS A 466 -15.52 -7.20 16.90
C LYS A 466 -14.26 -7.57 16.09
N HIS A 467 -14.19 -8.84 15.70
CA HIS A 467 -13.12 -9.36 14.83
C HIS A 467 -13.65 -10.45 13.91
N TRP A 468 -12.84 -10.85 12.93
CA TRP A 468 -13.17 -11.95 12.02
C TRP A 468 -12.72 -13.28 12.61
N LYS A 469 -13.50 -14.34 12.36
CA LYS A 469 -13.21 -15.71 12.78
C LYS A 469 -13.42 -16.70 11.63
N THR A 470 -12.76 -17.86 11.71
CA THR A 470 -12.88 -18.94 10.73
C THR A 470 -13.73 -20.14 11.21
N ASP A 471 -14.23 -20.08 12.44
CA ASP A 471 -15.08 -21.11 13.04
C ASP A 471 -16.52 -21.09 12.48
N GLY A 472 -17.26 -22.18 12.71
CA GLY A 472 -18.64 -22.32 12.22
C GLY A 472 -18.77 -22.38 10.68
N ILE A 473 -17.64 -22.57 9.99
CA ILE A 473 -17.54 -22.68 8.53
C ILE A 473 -16.91 -24.04 8.18
N SER A 474 -17.50 -24.77 7.23
CA SER A 474 -16.99 -26.07 6.78
C SER A 474 -17.19 -26.28 5.28
N ASN A 475 -16.57 -27.33 4.73
CA ASN A 475 -16.72 -27.75 3.32
C ASN A 475 -16.45 -26.63 2.30
N VAL A 476 -15.45 -25.78 2.56
CA VAL A 476 -15.06 -24.71 1.65
C VAL A 476 -14.45 -25.31 0.37
N SER A 477 -15.01 -24.92 -0.78
CA SER A 477 -14.56 -25.32 -2.11
C SER A 477 -14.67 -24.14 -3.07
N TYR A 478 -13.57 -23.80 -3.74
CA TYR A 478 -13.54 -22.74 -4.73
C TYR A 478 -13.30 -23.28 -6.14
N LYS A 479 -14.15 -22.87 -7.08
CA LYS A 479 -14.01 -23.15 -8.50
C LYS A 479 -13.58 -21.89 -9.24
N SER A 480 -12.27 -21.69 -9.38
CA SER A 480 -11.68 -20.47 -9.96
C SER A 480 -12.24 -20.10 -11.35
N ARG A 481 -12.44 -21.08 -12.24
CA ARG A 481 -12.98 -20.82 -13.60
C ARG A 481 -14.42 -20.32 -13.63
N GLU A 482 -15.23 -20.77 -12.67
CA GLU A 482 -16.64 -20.38 -12.53
C GLU A 482 -16.79 -19.18 -11.59
N ARG A 483 -15.71 -18.80 -10.89
CA ARG A 483 -15.70 -17.83 -9.79
C ARG A 483 -16.74 -18.15 -8.70
N LEU A 484 -16.98 -19.43 -8.46
CA LEU A 484 -17.92 -19.88 -7.45
C LEU A 484 -17.21 -20.41 -6.23
N ILE A 485 -17.58 -19.90 -5.07
CA ILE A 485 -17.20 -20.45 -3.78
C ILE A 485 -18.41 -21.13 -3.13
N THR A 486 -18.21 -22.32 -2.59
CA THR A 486 -19.21 -23.11 -1.86
C THR A 486 -18.69 -23.36 -0.46
N PHE A 487 -19.52 -23.14 0.55
CA PHE A 487 -19.19 -23.43 1.95
C PHE A 487 -20.47 -23.68 2.76
N ASN A 488 -20.34 -24.36 3.89
CA ASN A 488 -21.39 -24.54 4.87
C ASN A 488 -21.23 -23.55 6.01
N LEU A 489 -22.32 -22.90 6.39
CA LEU A 489 -22.35 -21.90 7.45
C LEU A 489 -23.31 -22.34 8.57
N GLU A 490 -22.81 -22.38 9.80
CA GLU A 490 -23.60 -22.75 10.99
C GLU A 490 -24.52 -21.63 11.46
N THR A 491 -23.99 -20.40 11.51
CA THR A 491 -24.73 -19.20 11.97
C THR A 491 -24.63 -18.09 10.91
N PHE A 492 -25.77 -17.48 10.58
CA PHE A 492 -25.83 -16.39 9.61
C PHE A 492 -25.27 -15.08 10.19
N GLY A 493 -24.59 -14.32 9.34
CA GLY A 493 -24.01 -13.03 9.67
C GLY A 493 -23.15 -12.50 8.51
N PRO A 494 -22.44 -11.39 8.73
CA PRO A 494 -21.46 -10.90 7.76
C PRO A 494 -20.34 -11.92 7.55
N VAL A 495 -20.05 -12.19 6.27
CA VAL A 495 -18.98 -13.09 5.83
C VAL A 495 -18.11 -12.36 4.81
N THR A 496 -16.81 -12.62 4.80
CA THR A 496 -15.89 -12.12 3.78
C THR A 496 -14.97 -13.24 3.29
N LEU A 497 -14.31 -12.99 2.16
CA LEU A 497 -13.29 -13.86 1.60
C LEU A 497 -11.93 -13.29 1.94
N ILE A 498 -11.01 -14.13 2.41
CA ILE A 498 -9.68 -13.71 2.82
C ILE A 498 -8.59 -14.46 2.05
N GLN A 499 -7.45 -13.80 1.87
CA GLN A 499 -6.23 -14.35 1.31
C GLN A 499 -5.03 -13.78 2.08
N ASP A 500 -3.93 -14.52 2.09
CA ASP A 500 -2.66 -14.03 2.60
C ASP A 500 -2.30 -12.68 1.95
N THR A 501 -2.14 -11.65 2.79
CA THR A 501 -1.79 -10.28 2.41
C THR A 501 -0.47 -10.23 1.67
N HIS A 502 0.42 -11.18 1.94
CA HIS A 502 1.79 -11.22 1.48
C HIS A 502 2.05 -12.22 0.36
N ILE A 503 1.01 -12.78 -0.25
CA ILE A 503 1.12 -13.80 -1.31
C ILE A 503 2.04 -13.43 -2.49
N ASN A 504 2.19 -12.13 -2.76
CA ASN A 504 3.03 -11.57 -3.82
C ASN A 504 4.42 -11.10 -3.33
N MET A 505 4.79 -11.44 -2.09
CA MET A 505 6.05 -11.12 -1.44
C MET A 505 6.72 -12.41 -0.93
N PRO A 506 8.06 -12.54 -1.02
CA PRO A 506 9.01 -11.59 -1.59
C PRO A 506 8.93 -11.53 -3.13
N TYR A 507 9.41 -10.43 -3.70
CA TYR A 507 9.48 -10.23 -5.14
C TYR A 507 10.63 -11.06 -5.74
N GLN A 508 10.44 -11.61 -6.93
CA GLN A 508 11.48 -12.34 -7.65
C GLN A 508 12.46 -11.40 -8.34
N SER A 509 11.96 -10.30 -8.89
CA SER A 509 12.79 -9.23 -9.46
C SER A 509 11.95 -7.98 -9.69
N TRP A 510 12.61 -6.86 -10.00
CA TRP A 510 11.97 -5.60 -10.35
C TRP A 510 12.85 -4.81 -11.29
N GLU A 511 12.22 -3.90 -12.05
CA GLU A 511 12.89 -3.00 -12.98
C GLU A 511 12.13 -1.66 -13.03
N LEU A 512 12.85 -0.55 -12.86
CA LEU A 512 12.36 0.80 -13.06
C LEU A 512 13.02 1.37 -14.31
N ARG A 513 12.26 1.75 -15.33
CA ARG A 513 12.79 2.30 -16.58
C ARG A 513 12.13 3.62 -16.99
N PRO A 514 12.89 4.62 -17.47
CA PRO A 514 12.32 5.85 -18.00
C PRO A 514 11.56 5.58 -19.30
N LEU A 515 10.40 6.19 -19.44
CA LEU A 515 9.62 6.26 -20.68
C LEU A 515 9.68 7.66 -21.30
N ASP A 516 9.78 8.69 -20.47
CA ASP A 516 9.93 10.09 -20.85
C ASP A 516 10.54 10.85 -19.64
N VAL A 517 10.80 12.15 -19.77
CA VAL A 517 11.40 12.99 -18.72
C VAL A 517 10.64 12.89 -17.39
N ASN A 518 9.30 12.93 -17.44
CA ASN A 518 8.43 12.87 -16.25
C ASN A 518 7.54 11.62 -16.25
N LYS A 519 8.04 10.52 -16.83
CA LYS A 519 7.28 9.28 -16.96
C LYS A 519 8.18 8.06 -16.86
N VAL A 520 7.87 7.12 -15.97
CA VAL A 520 8.58 5.84 -15.82
C VAL A 520 7.63 4.66 -15.87
N LEU A 521 8.18 3.49 -16.17
CA LEU A 521 7.54 2.20 -15.94
C LEU A 521 8.29 1.46 -14.84
N LEU A 522 7.57 1.10 -13.77
CA LEU A 522 8.03 0.18 -12.75
C LEU A 522 7.38 -1.18 -13.00
N THR A 523 8.21 -2.20 -13.18
CA THR A 523 7.79 -3.61 -13.30
C THR A 523 8.20 -4.34 -12.04
N VAL A 524 7.25 -4.99 -11.37
CA VAL A 524 7.51 -5.86 -10.22
C VAL A 524 7.08 -7.27 -10.59
N ILE A 525 8.03 -8.22 -10.50
CA ILE A 525 7.81 -9.63 -10.81
C ILE A 525 7.77 -10.39 -9.49
N THR A 526 6.66 -11.07 -9.25
CA THR A 526 6.38 -11.85 -8.05
C THR A 526 6.25 -13.33 -8.43
N VAL A 527 5.95 -14.20 -7.47
CA VAL A 527 5.77 -15.63 -7.75
C VAL A 527 4.60 -15.90 -8.70
N PHE A 528 3.50 -15.15 -8.57
CA PHE A 528 2.26 -15.41 -9.32
C PHE A 528 1.99 -14.40 -10.44
N THR A 529 2.59 -13.22 -10.37
CA THR A 529 2.22 -12.11 -11.26
C THR A 529 3.37 -11.16 -11.59
N GLU A 530 3.35 -10.65 -12.82
CA GLU A 530 4.09 -9.47 -13.25
C GLU A 530 3.16 -8.26 -13.27
N ILE A 531 3.46 -7.25 -12.46
CA ILE A 531 2.68 -6.01 -12.36
C ILE A 531 3.49 -4.86 -12.96
N GLN A 532 2.91 -4.19 -13.95
CA GLN A 532 3.52 -3.03 -14.61
C GLN A 532 2.78 -1.74 -14.22
N ILE A 533 3.49 -0.80 -13.61
CA ILE A 533 2.96 0.46 -13.08
C ILE A 533 3.61 1.61 -13.83
N GLN A 534 2.82 2.47 -14.47
CA GLN A 534 3.30 3.74 -15.01
C GLN A 534 3.15 4.83 -13.95
N ILE A 535 4.23 5.57 -13.71
CA ILE A 535 4.24 6.73 -12.83
C ILE A 535 4.53 7.95 -13.71
N LYS A 536 3.64 8.95 -13.64
CA LYS A 536 3.74 10.19 -14.41
C LYS A 536 3.29 11.36 -13.54
N GLU A 537 4.14 12.37 -13.40
CA GLU A 537 3.83 13.55 -12.56
C GLU A 537 3.41 13.10 -11.14
N ASP A 538 2.26 13.54 -10.64
CA ASP A 538 1.68 13.16 -9.35
C ASP A 538 0.74 11.94 -9.41
N LEU A 539 0.76 11.17 -10.51
CA LEU A 539 -0.18 10.08 -10.77
C LEU A 539 0.50 8.74 -11.05
N CYS A 540 -0.21 7.67 -10.69
CA CYS A 540 0.11 6.28 -10.96
C CYS A 540 -1.01 5.63 -11.77
N MET A 541 -0.65 4.68 -12.62
CA MET A 541 -1.59 3.90 -13.43
C MET A 541 -1.11 2.48 -13.58
N LEU A 542 -2.02 1.52 -13.45
CA LEU A 542 -1.75 0.13 -13.79
C LEU A 542 -1.71 0.00 -15.32
N ALA A 543 -0.54 -0.34 -15.87
CA ALA A 543 -0.34 -0.46 -17.31
C ALA A 543 -0.71 -1.84 -17.84
N SER A 544 -0.28 -2.90 -17.13
CA SER A 544 -0.71 -4.26 -17.42
C SER A 544 -0.44 -5.20 -16.25
N ILE A 545 -1.19 -6.29 -16.21
CA ILE A 545 -0.90 -7.46 -15.35
C ILE A 545 -0.65 -8.67 -16.24
N LYS A 546 0.34 -9.48 -15.89
CA LYS A 546 0.45 -10.84 -16.42
C LYS A 546 0.32 -11.87 -15.30
N LEU A 547 -0.47 -12.90 -15.56
CA LEU A 547 -0.62 -14.11 -14.75
C LEU A 547 -0.16 -15.28 -15.61
N ASP A 548 0.77 -16.10 -15.13
CA ASP A 548 1.37 -17.20 -15.90
C ASP A 548 1.80 -16.78 -17.32
N ASP A 549 2.52 -15.66 -17.42
CA ASP A 549 2.97 -15.02 -18.67
C ASP A 549 1.88 -14.58 -19.65
N LYS A 550 0.60 -14.62 -19.24
CA LYS A 550 -0.54 -14.18 -20.07
C LYS A 550 -1.09 -12.88 -19.53
N LYS A 551 -1.37 -11.94 -20.44
CA LYS A 551 -2.03 -10.68 -20.07
C LYS A 551 -3.39 -10.99 -19.44
N HIS A 552 -3.63 -10.45 -18.25
CA HIS A 552 -4.90 -10.54 -17.55
C HIS A 552 -5.58 -9.17 -17.54
N PRO A 553 -6.77 -9.01 -18.16
CA PRO A 553 -7.47 -7.73 -18.15
C PRO A 553 -7.93 -7.40 -16.73
N SER A 554 -7.72 -6.16 -16.30
CA SER A 554 -8.23 -5.64 -15.02
C SER A 554 -8.99 -4.34 -15.24
N VAL A 555 -10.03 -4.14 -14.44
CA VAL A 555 -10.84 -2.90 -14.42
C VAL A 555 -10.02 -1.68 -13.97
N LEU A 556 -8.85 -1.91 -13.36
CA LEU A 556 -7.90 -0.88 -12.97
C LEU A 556 -6.97 -0.46 -14.11
N GLU A 557 -6.82 -1.26 -15.17
CA GLU A 557 -5.91 -0.92 -16.28
C GLU A 557 -6.32 0.41 -16.94
N GLY A 558 -5.35 1.30 -17.14
CA GLY A 558 -5.58 2.58 -17.84
C GLY A 558 -6.14 3.72 -16.99
N LYS A 559 -6.47 3.50 -15.71
CA LYS A 559 -6.98 4.54 -14.80
C LYS A 559 -5.84 5.24 -14.08
N TRP A 560 -5.73 6.57 -14.25
CA TRP A 560 -4.77 7.39 -13.52
C TRP A 560 -5.34 7.78 -12.16
N MET A 561 -4.56 7.56 -11.10
CA MET A 561 -4.92 7.84 -9.71
C MET A 561 -3.73 8.46 -8.99
N ASN A 562 -3.96 9.18 -7.90
CA ASN A 562 -2.85 9.57 -7.03
C ASN A 562 -2.23 8.32 -6.36
N PRO A 563 -0.98 8.38 -5.83
CA PRO A 563 -0.29 7.19 -5.31
C PRO A 563 -1.05 6.46 -4.20
N ILE A 564 -1.70 7.17 -3.28
CA ILE A 564 -2.42 6.58 -2.14
C ILE A 564 -3.67 5.83 -2.63
N SER A 565 -4.49 6.48 -3.46
CA SER A 565 -5.68 5.88 -4.08
C SER A 565 -5.31 4.69 -4.96
N PHE A 566 -4.20 4.78 -5.69
CA PHE A 566 -3.66 3.69 -6.50
C PHE A 566 -3.29 2.47 -5.63
N ILE A 567 -2.60 2.69 -4.51
CA ILE A 567 -2.23 1.63 -3.56
C ILE A 567 -3.48 0.96 -3.00
N ILE A 568 -4.48 1.73 -2.58
CA ILE A 568 -5.75 1.20 -2.03
C ILE A 568 -6.46 0.35 -3.09
N ALA A 569 -6.67 0.89 -4.29
CA ALA A 569 -7.34 0.16 -5.36
C ALA A 569 -6.63 -1.14 -5.75
N LEU A 570 -5.30 -1.13 -5.78
CA LEU A 570 -4.52 -2.34 -6.10
C LEU A 570 -4.60 -3.39 -4.99
N LYS A 571 -4.62 -2.97 -3.71
CA LYS A 571 -4.85 -3.87 -2.56
C LYS A 571 -6.25 -4.49 -2.59
N GLU A 572 -7.28 -3.70 -2.85
CA GLU A 572 -8.68 -4.17 -2.91
C GLU A 572 -8.93 -5.13 -4.07
N ALA A 573 -8.15 -5.03 -5.15
CA ALA A 573 -8.18 -5.99 -6.28
C ALA A 573 -7.44 -7.31 -6.00
N GLY A 574 -6.79 -7.46 -4.84
CA GLY A 574 -5.99 -8.63 -4.48
C GLY A 574 -4.53 -8.56 -4.95
N LEU A 575 -4.11 -7.47 -5.59
CA LEU A 575 -2.78 -7.28 -6.18
C LEU A 575 -1.81 -6.59 -5.20
N ASN A 576 -1.83 -7.01 -3.93
CA ASN A 576 -1.02 -6.34 -2.92
C ASN A 576 0.48 -6.61 -3.10
N ILE A 577 1.24 -5.55 -3.36
CA ILE A 577 2.71 -5.54 -3.35
C ILE A 577 3.26 -4.48 -2.40
N PHE A 578 2.46 -4.01 -1.44
CA PHE A 578 2.83 -2.91 -0.54
C PHE A 578 2.91 -3.43 0.90
N PRO A 579 4.10 -3.78 1.40
CA PRO A 579 4.27 -4.24 2.77
C PRO A 579 3.86 -3.17 3.78
N THR A 580 3.42 -3.61 4.96
CA THR A 580 3.13 -2.79 6.13
C THR A 580 4.26 -2.93 7.15
N GLY A 581 4.25 -2.14 8.23
CA GLY A 581 5.22 -2.27 9.32
C GLY A 581 5.26 -3.67 9.96
N HIS A 582 4.18 -4.44 9.86
CA HIS A 582 4.08 -5.81 10.40
C HIS A 582 4.48 -6.90 9.41
N SER A 583 4.63 -6.58 8.11
CA SER A 583 4.84 -7.58 7.06
C SER A 583 6.07 -8.46 7.27
N HIS A 584 7.12 -7.94 7.92
CA HIS A 584 8.34 -8.68 8.22
C HIS A 584 8.15 -9.86 9.20
N PHE A 585 7.01 -9.95 9.90
CA PHE A 585 6.68 -11.10 10.74
C PHE A 585 6.12 -12.30 9.97
N TYR A 586 5.66 -12.07 8.73
CA TYR A 586 4.94 -13.08 7.93
C TYR A 586 5.73 -13.53 6.70
N VAL A 587 6.67 -12.70 6.25
CA VAL A 587 7.49 -12.97 5.05
C VAL A 587 8.97 -12.90 5.39
N VAL A 588 9.75 -13.77 4.76
CA VAL A 588 11.21 -13.67 4.80
C VAL A 588 11.65 -12.41 4.03
N ILE A 589 12.37 -11.53 4.72
CA ILE A 589 12.87 -10.28 4.15
C ILE A 589 14.40 -10.18 4.22
N ASN A 590 14.96 -9.42 3.29
CA ASN A 590 16.33 -8.95 3.35
C ASN A 590 16.38 -7.60 4.06
N HIS A 591 16.21 -7.62 5.39
CA HIS A 591 16.06 -6.40 6.19
C HIS A 591 17.18 -5.38 5.91
N LYS A 592 16.81 -4.22 5.35
CA LYS A 592 17.72 -3.07 5.20
C LYS A 592 17.42 -2.00 6.25
N VAL A 593 18.48 -1.29 6.68
CA VAL A 593 18.34 -0.15 7.59
C VAL A 593 17.49 0.91 6.89
N PRO A 594 16.38 1.39 7.50
CA PRO A 594 15.45 2.32 6.88
C PRO A 594 16.12 3.55 6.25
N LEU A 595 17.07 4.18 6.94
CA LEU A 595 17.79 5.34 6.43
C LEU A 595 18.58 5.06 5.13
N VAL A 596 19.12 3.86 4.97
CA VAL A 596 19.89 3.48 3.76
C VAL A 596 18.93 3.26 2.59
N GLU A 597 17.84 2.53 2.83
CA GLU A 597 16.77 2.29 1.85
C GLU A 597 16.14 3.61 1.38
N MET A 598 15.81 4.52 2.32
CA MET A 598 15.27 5.84 2.01
C MET A 598 16.20 6.65 1.11
N LYS A 599 17.47 6.78 1.48
CA LYS A 599 18.46 7.53 0.71
C LYS A 599 18.70 6.91 -0.67
N ALA A 600 18.66 5.59 -0.80
CA ALA A 600 18.76 4.91 -2.08
C ALA A 600 17.56 5.25 -2.98
N CYS A 601 16.34 5.11 -2.46
CA CYS A 601 15.10 5.41 -3.18
C CYS A 601 15.01 6.88 -3.62
N ARG A 602 15.41 7.84 -2.77
CA ARG A 602 15.46 9.27 -3.13
C ARG A 602 16.36 9.52 -4.33
N GLN A 603 17.58 8.97 -4.29
CA GLN A 603 18.55 9.17 -5.36
C GLN A 603 18.18 8.41 -6.64
N MET A 604 17.56 7.23 -6.53
CA MET A 604 16.97 6.55 -7.68
C MET A 604 15.89 7.40 -8.35
N ALA A 605 15.02 8.04 -7.55
CA ALA A 605 13.96 8.91 -8.06
C ALA A 605 14.53 10.18 -8.74
N LEU A 606 15.58 10.78 -8.20
CA LEU A 606 16.27 11.92 -8.84
C LEU A 606 16.82 11.54 -10.24
N LEU A 607 17.28 10.30 -10.40
CA LEU A 607 17.91 9.81 -11.63
C LEU A 607 16.92 9.16 -12.61
N SER A 608 15.66 8.91 -12.20
CA SER A 608 14.74 8.03 -12.92
C SER A 608 14.24 8.55 -14.27
N SER A 609 14.53 9.80 -14.63
CA SER A 609 14.20 10.39 -15.93
C SER A 609 15.17 10.00 -17.05
N ALA A 610 16.37 9.52 -16.69
CA ALA A 610 17.42 9.17 -17.64
C ALA A 610 18.08 7.80 -17.36
N PHE A 611 17.89 7.23 -16.17
CA PHE A 611 18.49 5.96 -15.79
C PHE A 611 17.42 4.90 -15.49
N ALA A 612 17.66 3.70 -16.00
CA ALA A 612 16.96 2.50 -15.60
C ALA A 612 17.68 1.84 -14.41
N PHE A 613 16.90 1.26 -13.51
CA PHE A 613 17.36 0.54 -12.34
C PHE A 613 16.75 -0.85 -12.30
N GLY A 614 17.47 -1.83 -11.76
CA GLY A 614 16.96 -3.19 -11.67
C GLY A 614 17.47 -3.96 -10.45
N TRP A 615 16.70 -4.99 -10.12
CA TRP A 615 17.03 -5.96 -9.07
C TRP A 615 18.39 -6.63 -9.29
N SER A 616 19.14 -6.84 -8.21
CA SER A 616 20.38 -7.61 -8.19
C SER A 616 20.31 -8.73 -7.17
N ARG A 617 20.74 -9.95 -7.56
CA ARG A 617 20.78 -11.10 -6.65
C ARG A 617 21.76 -10.92 -5.48
N TRP A 618 22.71 -10.00 -5.66
CA TRP A 618 23.72 -9.70 -4.65
C TRP A 618 23.18 -8.86 -3.50
N ASN A 619 22.02 -8.23 -3.66
CA ASN A 619 21.37 -7.48 -2.58
C ASN A 619 21.08 -8.38 -1.37
N ALA A 620 20.67 -9.63 -1.59
CA ALA A 620 20.42 -10.64 -0.55
C ALA A 620 21.70 -11.10 0.18
N HIS A 621 22.87 -10.89 -0.42
CA HIS A 621 24.16 -11.32 0.12
C HIS A 621 24.89 -10.20 0.88
N CYS A 622 24.50 -8.94 0.66
CA CYS A 622 25.07 -7.81 1.37
C CYS A 622 24.38 -7.60 2.73
N ASP A 623 25.11 -6.98 3.67
CA ASP A 623 24.59 -6.69 5.01
C ASP A 623 23.37 -5.74 4.99
N SER A 624 22.73 -5.58 6.15
CA SER A 624 21.56 -4.71 6.29
C SER A 624 21.86 -3.23 6.09
N LYS A 625 23.13 -2.81 6.09
CA LYS A 625 23.55 -1.41 5.97
C LYS A 625 23.88 -1.04 4.53
N LYS A 626 23.79 -1.99 3.59
CA LYS A 626 24.10 -1.78 2.19
C LYS A 626 22.94 -2.22 1.31
N VAL A 627 22.83 -1.61 0.14
CA VAL A 627 21.97 -2.05 -0.95
C VAL A 627 22.81 -2.27 -2.20
N VAL A 628 22.44 -3.27 -2.99
CA VAL A 628 23.07 -3.55 -4.30
C VAL A 628 22.01 -3.49 -5.37
N LEU A 629 22.29 -2.79 -6.46
CA LEU A 629 21.35 -2.58 -7.55
C LEU A 629 22.05 -2.49 -8.90
N LYS A 630 21.29 -2.81 -9.95
CA LYS A 630 21.73 -2.59 -11.33
C LYS A 630 21.32 -1.19 -11.77
N VAL A 631 22.19 -0.52 -12.52
CA VAL A 631 21.95 0.78 -13.12
C VAL A 631 22.35 0.79 -14.59
N MET A 632 21.61 1.53 -15.39
CA MET A 632 21.85 1.70 -16.83
C MET A 632 21.38 3.07 -17.27
N GLU A 633 22.16 3.74 -18.11
CA GLU A 633 21.66 4.92 -18.82
C GLU A 633 20.63 4.49 -19.87
N HIS A 634 19.45 5.11 -19.84
CA HIS A 634 18.35 4.80 -20.75
C HIS A 634 17.70 6.09 -21.26
N LEU A 635 18.18 6.57 -22.41
CA LEU A 635 17.60 7.72 -23.10
C LEU A 635 16.44 7.21 -23.95
N ALA A 636 15.20 7.48 -23.51
CA ALA A 636 13.90 6.95 -23.97
C ALA A 636 13.58 6.98 -25.50
N LYS A 637 14.45 6.46 -26.36
CA LYS A 637 14.33 6.45 -27.83
C LYS A 637 14.73 5.13 -28.50
N GLU A 638 15.21 4.14 -27.77
CA GLU A 638 15.63 2.87 -28.36
C GLU A 638 14.65 1.74 -28.05
N GLU A 639 14.43 0.88 -29.06
CA GLU A 639 13.86 -0.46 -28.87
C GLU A 639 14.62 -1.19 -27.75
N PRO A 640 14.00 -2.14 -27.02
CA PRO A 640 14.65 -2.85 -25.93
C PRO A 640 16.03 -3.36 -26.38
N ILE A 641 17.08 -2.84 -25.75
CA ILE A 641 18.46 -3.16 -26.08
C ILE A 641 18.62 -4.68 -25.93
N GLN A 642 18.98 -5.37 -27.01
CA GLN A 642 19.33 -6.79 -26.94
C GLN A 642 20.67 -6.88 -26.20
N ASN A 643 20.61 -7.32 -24.94
CA ASN A 643 21.72 -7.39 -23.96
C ASN A 643 22.13 -6.02 -23.38
N PRO A 644 21.33 -5.49 -22.45
CA PRO A 644 21.69 -4.28 -21.71
C PRO A 644 22.98 -4.49 -20.87
N ASP A 645 24.00 -3.64 -21.09
CA ASP A 645 25.21 -3.53 -20.26
C ASP A 645 24.92 -2.89 -18.88
N TRP A 646 24.31 -3.68 -18.00
CA TRP A 646 24.01 -3.26 -16.63
C TRP A 646 25.27 -3.08 -15.80
N THR A 647 25.34 -1.96 -15.09
CA THR A 647 26.38 -1.72 -14.09
C THR A 647 25.88 -2.04 -12.70
N LEU A 648 26.66 -2.76 -11.90
CA LEU A 648 26.35 -3.02 -10.49
C LEU A 648 26.91 -1.93 -9.58
N LEU A 649 26.03 -1.33 -8.79
CA LEU A 649 26.38 -0.37 -7.75
C LEU A 649 26.04 -0.93 -6.38
N MET A 650 26.89 -0.65 -5.40
CA MET A 650 26.66 -0.88 -3.98
C MET A 650 26.63 0.46 -3.24
N PHE A 651 25.69 0.63 -2.32
CA PHE A 651 25.52 1.86 -1.55
C PHE A 651 25.27 1.58 -0.07
N SER A 652 26.02 2.23 0.82
CA SER A 652 25.93 2.09 2.29
C SER A 652 25.10 3.17 2.99
N GLY A 653 24.50 4.10 2.25
CA GLY A 653 23.84 5.30 2.80
C GLY A 653 24.74 6.54 2.85
N ASP A 654 26.05 6.34 2.75
CA ASP A 654 27.07 7.39 2.85
C ASP A 654 28.30 7.16 1.94
N ARG A 655 28.30 6.04 1.21
CA ARG A 655 29.31 5.68 0.21
C ARG A 655 28.66 4.85 -0.89
N ALA A 656 28.90 5.20 -2.14
CA ALA A 656 28.50 4.50 -3.35
C ALA A 656 29.74 4.05 -4.12
N GLN A 657 29.70 2.83 -4.65
CA GLN A 657 30.81 2.28 -5.42
C GLN A 657 30.32 1.34 -6.53
N ARG A 658 31.08 1.28 -7.62
CA ARG A 658 30.87 0.33 -8.71
C ARG A 658 31.56 -0.99 -8.40
N LEU A 659 30.82 -2.09 -8.46
CA LEU A 659 31.36 -3.41 -8.19
C LEU A 659 32.12 -3.95 -9.41
N LYS A 660 33.22 -4.67 -9.14
CA LYS A 660 33.99 -5.41 -10.16
C LYS A 660 33.24 -6.66 -10.66
N ILE A 661 32.40 -7.24 -9.81
CA ILE A 661 31.58 -8.40 -10.14
C ILE A 661 30.41 -8.03 -11.05
N ASP A 662 29.83 -9.05 -11.68
CA ASP A 662 28.61 -8.98 -12.47
C ASP A 662 27.53 -9.92 -11.90
N GLU A 663 26.36 -9.98 -12.54
CA GLU A 663 25.28 -10.89 -12.16
C GLU A 663 25.62 -12.37 -12.39
N TYR A 664 26.71 -12.71 -13.08
CA TYR A 664 27.09 -14.10 -13.40
C TYR A 664 28.26 -14.62 -12.55
N SER A 665 28.87 -13.75 -11.75
CA SER A 665 30.02 -14.07 -10.89
C SER A 665 29.67 -15.15 -9.86
N GLU A 666 30.60 -16.06 -9.54
CA GLU A 666 30.27 -17.19 -8.64
C GLU A 666 30.07 -16.77 -7.18
N THR A 667 30.83 -15.75 -6.72
CA THR A 667 30.86 -15.31 -5.33
C THR A 667 30.63 -13.81 -5.22
N PHE A 668 29.95 -13.39 -4.16
CA PHE A 668 29.81 -11.97 -3.83
C PHE A 668 31.17 -11.37 -3.46
N SER A 669 31.48 -10.19 -3.99
CA SER A 669 32.68 -9.44 -3.68
C SER A 669 32.39 -7.95 -3.72
N GLU A 670 32.85 -7.25 -2.70
CA GLU A 670 32.76 -5.79 -2.57
C GLU A 670 33.93 -5.07 -3.26
N ALA A 671 34.73 -5.78 -4.07
CA ALA A 671 35.86 -5.18 -4.76
C ALA A 671 35.39 -4.10 -5.74
N LEU A 672 36.02 -2.93 -5.63
CA LEU A 672 35.82 -1.79 -6.52
C LEU A 672 36.25 -2.15 -7.95
N LYS A 673 35.47 -1.71 -8.95
CA LYS A 673 35.87 -1.89 -10.35
C LYS A 673 37.17 -1.13 -10.64
N GLU A 674 38.03 -1.74 -11.43
CA GLU A 674 39.31 -1.13 -11.84
C GLU A 674 39.06 0.22 -12.50
N GLU A 675 39.92 1.20 -12.18
CA GLU A 675 39.86 2.58 -12.69
C GLU A 675 38.59 3.37 -12.33
N THR A 676 37.83 2.90 -11.33
CA THR A 676 36.69 3.66 -10.77
C THR A 676 37.01 4.20 -9.39
N GLU A 677 36.29 5.25 -9.00
CA GLU A 677 36.35 5.83 -7.67
C GLU A 677 35.05 5.52 -6.90
N PHE A 678 35.07 5.75 -5.59
CA PHE A 678 33.85 5.77 -4.78
C PHE A 678 33.46 7.22 -4.47
N HIS A 679 32.16 7.40 -4.28
CA HIS A 679 31.55 8.70 -4.00
C HIS A 679 30.73 8.62 -2.73
N SER A 680 30.36 9.75 -2.16
CA SER A 680 29.50 9.79 -0.97
C SER A 680 28.03 9.49 -1.29
N THR A 681 27.63 9.54 -2.56
CA THR A 681 26.24 9.43 -3.01
C THR A 681 26.11 8.61 -4.31
N LEU A 682 24.96 7.96 -4.51
CA LEU A 682 24.61 7.29 -5.78
C LEU A 682 24.53 8.26 -6.94
N TYR A 683 24.01 9.48 -6.72
CA TYR A 683 23.92 10.50 -7.76
C TYR A 683 25.29 10.80 -8.38
N HIS A 684 26.31 11.04 -7.55
CA HIS A 684 27.66 11.36 -8.01
C HIS A 684 28.36 10.16 -8.64
N MET A 685 28.17 8.96 -8.08
CA MET A 685 28.66 7.72 -8.70
C MET A 685 28.08 7.49 -10.11
N VAL A 686 26.81 7.84 -10.34
CA VAL A 686 26.20 7.75 -11.67
C VAL A 686 26.66 8.87 -12.59
N LYS A 687 26.83 10.09 -12.05
CA LYS A 687 27.31 11.28 -12.78
C LYS A 687 28.66 11.06 -13.46
N ASP A 688 29.54 10.24 -12.87
CA ASP A 688 30.86 9.88 -13.42
C ASP A 688 30.82 9.23 -14.80
N PHE A 689 29.78 8.46 -15.09
CA PHE A 689 29.62 7.79 -16.39
C PHE A 689 28.37 8.24 -17.16
N ALA A 690 27.63 9.22 -16.65
CA ALA A 690 26.45 9.77 -17.29
C ALA A 690 26.80 10.62 -18.51
N SER A 691 26.03 10.47 -19.59
CA SER A 691 26.10 11.37 -20.74
C SER A 691 25.57 12.77 -20.39
N LYS A 692 25.98 13.76 -21.19
CA LYS A 692 25.46 15.14 -21.05
C LYS A 692 23.95 15.21 -21.25
N GLU A 693 23.42 14.44 -22.20
CA GLU A 693 21.98 14.38 -22.46
C GLU A 693 21.21 13.80 -21.27
N ALA A 694 21.74 12.75 -20.62
CA ALA A 694 21.15 12.18 -19.42
C ALA A 694 21.07 13.21 -18.28
N MET A 695 22.14 13.97 -18.05
CA MET A 695 22.19 15.00 -17.01
C MET A 695 21.24 16.19 -17.30
N GLU A 696 21.04 16.55 -18.57
CA GLU A 696 20.06 17.56 -18.97
C GLU A 696 18.61 17.11 -18.70
N LYS A 697 18.29 15.84 -18.94
CA LYS A 697 16.97 15.26 -18.59
C LYS A 697 16.73 15.25 -17.09
N ILE A 698 17.73 14.84 -16.31
CA ILE A 698 17.64 14.85 -14.84
C ILE A 698 17.35 16.27 -14.32
N ARG A 699 18.03 17.30 -14.87
CA ARG A 699 17.80 18.69 -14.48
C ARG A 699 16.45 19.28 -14.89
N SER A 700 15.79 18.70 -15.90
CA SER A 700 14.48 19.15 -16.38
C SER A 700 13.31 18.36 -15.79
N SER A 701 13.59 17.45 -14.85
CA SER A 701 12.59 16.60 -14.20
C SER A 701 11.74 17.41 -13.21
N ASN A 702 10.44 17.12 -13.17
CA ASN A 702 9.48 17.76 -12.29
C ASN A 702 9.56 17.17 -10.86
N CYS A 703 9.48 18.04 -9.84
CA CYS A 703 9.51 17.66 -8.43
C CYS A 703 8.37 16.71 -8.02
N GLN A 704 7.14 16.90 -8.53
CA GLN A 704 6.02 16.00 -8.30
C GLN A 704 6.29 14.59 -8.85
N PHE A 705 6.90 14.50 -10.03
CA PHE A 705 7.30 13.23 -10.63
C PHE A 705 8.35 12.51 -9.77
N ILE A 706 9.41 13.21 -9.36
CA ILE A 706 10.46 12.65 -8.49
C ILE A 706 9.85 12.17 -7.17
N ASN A 707 8.95 12.97 -6.57
CA ASN A 707 8.27 12.61 -5.34
C ASN A 707 7.38 11.37 -5.48
N SER A 708 6.60 11.25 -6.55
CA SER A 708 5.75 10.08 -6.82
C SER A 708 6.56 8.81 -7.02
N VAL A 709 7.66 8.89 -7.78
CA VAL A 709 8.58 7.76 -7.96
C VAL A 709 9.14 7.33 -6.61
N CYS A 710 9.66 8.28 -5.82
CA CYS A 710 10.20 7.99 -4.49
C CYS A 710 9.14 7.36 -3.57
N HIS A 711 7.93 7.93 -3.51
CA HIS A 711 6.82 7.41 -2.72
C HIS A 711 6.48 5.97 -3.09
N MET A 712 6.40 5.64 -4.38
CA MET A 712 6.12 4.28 -4.83
C MET A 712 7.26 3.31 -4.50
N LEU A 713 8.52 3.71 -4.69
CA LEU A 713 9.68 2.89 -4.32
C LEU A 713 9.71 2.58 -2.81
N LEU A 714 9.42 3.58 -1.98
CA LEU A 714 9.34 3.41 -0.53
C LEU A 714 8.13 2.58 -0.10
N SER A 715 6.98 2.73 -0.76
CA SER A 715 5.77 1.97 -0.46
C SER A 715 5.90 0.49 -0.82
N ILE A 716 6.68 0.17 -1.86
CA ILE A 716 6.92 -1.22 -2.31
C ILE A 716 8.12 -1.82 -1.57
N ARG A 717 9.05 -1.01 -1.04
CA ARG A 717 10.25 -1.48 -0.30
C ARG A 717 11.06 -2.52 -1.06
N LEU A 718 11.37 -2.17 -2.31
CA LEU A 718 12.03 -3.06 -3.27
C LEU A 718 13.31 -3.69 -2.71
N PHE A 719 14.08 -2.99 -1.88
CA PHE A 719 15.35 -3.54 -1.37
C PHE A 719 15.17 -4.55 -0.24
N SER A 720 14.16 -4.35 0.61
CA SER A 720 13.90 -5.22 1.75
C SER A 720 13.11 -6.48 1.38
N TYR A 721 12.26 -6.39 0.35
CA TYR A 721 11.33 -7.47 -0.03
C TYR A 721 11.70 -8.18 -1.35
N SER A 722 12.94 -8.03 -1.85
CA SER A 722 13.44 -8.75 -3.05
C SER A 722 14.83 -9.38 -2.89
#